data_AF-A0A9P8TXC6-F1
#
_entry.id   AF-A0A9P8TXC6-F1
#
_cell.length_a   1.000
_cell.length_b   1.000
_cell.length_c   1.000
_cell.angle_alpha   90.00
_cell.angle_beta   90.00
_cell.angle_gamma   90.00
#
_symmetry.space_group_name_H-M   'P 1'
#
loop_
_entity.id
_entity.type
_entity.pdbx_description
1 polymer ?
#
loop_
_entity_poly.entity_id
_entity_poly.type
_entity_poly.pdbx_seq_one_letter_code
_entity_poly.pdbx_strand_id
1 'polypeptide(L)'
;MVTKRKKAEPSVADPPAAKVRRSSRKLNRVVVSRQQESSRQGDGSKDALDPAGSPPAFESTTRELGDVALQLQSAVERQRLAVDTSDPPKYDAEKVREEAFKTRSVSSTGAKASRENSAETKPAEALGIDAGVEQADASEGKADAETVERSARRPPPINSEVLPLPWRGRLGYACLNTYLRTANPPVFSSRTCRIASIIDHRYPLQDPAQPEHHTKNRPDKTQPPDVQRGLRYVQELGLANAGDVVKMLRWNEKYGIRFMRLSSEMFPFASHEEHGYKLAPFAADALAEVGKVAAELGHRLTTHPGQYTQIASPRKEVVAASFRDLEYHDEMLSLLRLPGQMDRDAVMILHMGGTYGDKAATLRRFRENYARLSNGVRRRLVLENDDVSWSVHDLLPICEELNIPLVLDYHHHNIVFDPSMREGTLGIMGLYDRIAKTWTRKNIKQKMHYSEPTADAVTPRDRRKHSARVKTLPPCETDMDLMIEAKDKEQAVFELMRTFKLPGWDLFNDVIPHERDDEPRKGSARETGKGAKKGKKNDAADGAEGPCPPNVISPEEFGMGGQQNRVYWPPDFGGKTKAFLDWFKALPGSTFSEQIEITDLRERNAGRGIVALGDIPADTVLFTVPRSGIINIETSELKEKLPDVFLSPDSAMEVDGRPQQDAWSALIIVMMFEYFKGDQSKWKPYIDVLPTSFETPMFWSDAELDELQASATRSKIGKADAEEMFHSKILPVIRGNHDVFPSSQAYSDDDLVQLAHRMGSTIMSYAFDFQNEDDEEEEGGGGGGTEEWVEDREAKSTMGMVPMADILNADAEYNAHVNYGDDALTVASLRAIKAGEEILNYYGPHPNSELLRRYGYVTPKHSRYDVVELPWKMVQDALAASLGLSGEQLESAVREHLDLDEIEDTFVLERESDEPSPDGTCTGSARFSEIPEDLRDQLKSFLKAIRKADPSTVVDKRKRDEIQHAVLIRALDTLASNYPTTILDDERVLSGGDIGERRKAAVTVRLGEKRLLQEARIYLSGIASDTTSDETLAPNKRPRRLD
;
A
#
# COMPACT_ATOMS: atom_id res chain seq x y z
N MET A 1 62.08 48.91 35.22
CA MET A 1 60.71 49.22 35.69
C MET A 1 59.76 48.21 35.07
N VAL A 2 58.79 47.53 35.71
CA VAL A 2 58.47 47.22 37.12
C VAL A 2 57.67 45.89 37.11
N THR A 3 58.28 44.78 37.59
CA THR A 3 57.80 43.71 38.53
C THR A 3 56.32 43.25 38.61
N LYS A 4 55.91 42.03 39.04
CA LYS A 4 56.54 40.71 39.41
C LYS A 4 55.45 39.67 39.80
N ARG A 5 55.78 38.35 39.72
CA ARG A 5 55.39 37.24 40.65
C ARG A 5 53.91 36.73 40.68
N LYS A 6 53.58 35.48 41.04
CA LYS A 6 54.28 34.15 41.12
C LYS A 6 53.29 33.00 41.49
N LYS A 7 53.57 31.77 41.03
CA LYS A 7 53.22 30.41 41.60
C LYS A 7 51.73 30.06 41.86
N ALA A 8 51.16 28.86 41.60
CA ALA A 8 51.57 27.43 41.42
C ALA A 8 51.25 26.51 42.62
N GLU A 9 50.34 25.52 42.38
CA GLU A 9 50.17 24.11 42.89
C GLU A 9 50.37 23.76 44.39
N PRO A 10 49.76 22.67 44.98
CA PRO A 10 49.32 21.35 44.44
C PRO A 10 47.79 21.07 44.66
N SER A 11 47.12 19.94 44.35
CA SER A 11 47.35 18.47 44.23
C SER A 11 47.27 17.62 45.53
N VAL A 12 46.83 16.34 45.39
CA VAL A 12 46.72 15.25 46.42
C VAL A 12 45.50 15.32 47.40
N ALA A 13 44.88 14.24 47.92
CA ALA A 13 44.52 12.88 47.42
C ALA A 13 43.66 12.14 48.50
N ASP A 14 43.06 11.01 48.11
CA ASP A 14 42.62 9.86 48.92
C ASP A 14 41.51 9.97 50.02
N PRO A 15 40.88 8.83 50.40
CA PRO A 15 39.98 8.68 51.56
C PRO A 15 40.76 8.12 52.79
N PRO A 16 40.13 7.41 53.77
CA PRO A 16 40.01 5.96 53.59
C PRO A 16 38.80 5.26 54.26
N ALA A 17 38.38 4.13 53.66
CA ALA A 17 37.97 2.86 54.32
C ALA A 17 36.80 2.87 55.38
N ALA A 18 36.15 1.75 55.76
CA ALA A 18 36.55 0.34 55.63
C ALA A 18 35.39 -0.68 55.82
N LYS A 19 35.48 -1.78 55.05
CA LYS A 19 35.29 -3.20 55.49
C LYS A 19 33.89 -3.77 55.86
N VAL A 20 33.91 -5.11 55.91
CA VAL A 20 32.94 -6.08 56.50
C VAL A 20 31.69 -6.33 55.62
N ARG A 21 31.46 -7.51 55.03
CA ARG A 21 32.01 -8.88 55.18
C ARG A 21 31.79 -9.57 56.53
N ARG A 22 30.51 -9.84 56.88
CA ARG A 22 29.99 -11.02 57.62
C ARG A 22 28.46 -10.87 57.71
N SER A 23 27.65 -11.83 57.28
CA SER A 23 27.48 -13.19 57.81
C SER A 23 26.77 -13.22 59.17
N SER A 24 25.73 -14.06 59.19
CA SER A 24 25.27 -14.87 60.32
C SER A 24 24.72 -14.18 61.58
N ARG A 25 23.39 -14.28 61.65
CA ARG A 25 22.65 -14.98 62.72
C ARG A 25 22.50 -14.31 64.10
N LYS A 26 21.21 -14.21 64.44
CA LYS A 26 20.54 -14.72 65.65
C LYS A 26 20.36 -13.78 66.85
N LEU A 27 19.13 -13.91 67.38
CA LEU A 27 18.68 -13.59 68.74
C LEU A 27 18.56 -12.08 69.03
N ASN A 28 17.55 -11.61 69.77
CA ASN A 28 16.81 -12.31 70.83
C ASN A 28 15.44 -11.66 71.15
N ARG A 29 14.45 -12.49 71.53
CA ARG A 29 13.32 -12.24 72.49
C ARG A 29 12.31 -11.09 72.18
N VAL A 30 11.02 -11.20 72.53
CA VAL A 30 10.35 -12.13 73.48
C VAL A 30 8.88 -12.49 73.11
N VAL A 31 8.29 -13.38 73.92
CA VAL A 31 6.87 -13.78 74.10
C VAL A 31 5.88 -12.58 73.98
N VAL A 32 4.66 -12.68 73.41
CA VAL A 32 3.43 -13.27 74.02
C VAL A 32 2.46 -13.95 73.02
N SER A 33 2.35 -15.29 73.13
CA SER A 33 1.15 -16.18 73.02
C SER A 33 0.29 -16.21 71.72
N ARG A 34 -0.39 -17.33 71.35
CA ARG A 34 -0.69 -18.58 72.08
C ARG A 34 -1.12 -19.75 71.15
N GLN A 35 -0.63 -20.98 71.43
CA GLN A 35 -1.26 -22.32 71.24
C GLN A 35 -1.71 -22.80 69.82
N GLN A 36 -1.59 -24.09 69.41
CA GLN A 36 -1.08 -25.32 70.06
C GLN A 36 -0.79 -26.46 69.03
N GLU A 37 0.18 -27.36 69.32
CA GLU A 37 0.28 -28.81 68.95
C GLU A 37 0.11 -29.28 67.46
N SER A 38 0.75 -30.33 66.91
CA SER A 38 1.83 -31.29 67.28
C SER A 38 2.28 -32.03 65.96
N SER A 39 3.26 -32.95 65.82
CA SER A 39 4.45 -33.36 66.60
C SER A 39 5.30 -34.44 65.87
N ARG A 40 6.64 -34.24 65.77
CA ARG A 40 7.72 -35.26 65.94
C ARG A 40 7.91 -36.35 64.84
N GLN A 41 9.08 -36.98 64.62
CA GLN A 41 10.51 -36.83 65.04
C GLN A 41 11.39 -37.62 64.02
N GLY A 42 12.60 -37.18 63.61
CA GLY A 42 13.91 -37.53 64.21
C GLY A 42 14.73 -38.46 63.26
N ASP A 43 16.05 -38.69 63.34
CA ASP A 43 17.19 -38.05 64.05
C ASP A 43 18.56 -38.62 63.52
N GLY A 44 19.68 -37.89 63.68
CA GLY A 44 21.11 -38.33 63.57
C GLY A 44 21.66 -38.93 62.25
N SER A 45 22.98 -39.14 62.04
CA SER A 45 24.23 -38.52 62.56
C SER A 45 25.49 -39.05 61.81
N LYS A 46 26.56 -38.24 61.73
CA LYS A 46 27.98 -38.47 61.33
C LYS A 46 28.51 -39.89 61.01
N ASP A 47 29.40 -40.01 60.00
CA ASP A 47 30.88 -40.23 60.17
C ASP A 47 31.63 -40.31 58.80
N ALA A 48 32.91 -40.71 58.78
CA ALA A 48 33.91 -40.48 57.71
C ALA A 48 34.40 -41.78 56.98
N LEU A 49 35.44 -41.62 56.13
CA LEU A 49 36.31 -42.61 55.47
C LEU A 49 36.00 -43.00 54.00
N ASP A 50 37.03 -43.56 53.38
CA ASP A 50 37.24 -43.80 51.95
C ASP A 50 38.08 -45.11 51.79
N PRO A 51 38.18 -45.75 50.61
CA PRO A 51 37.53 -45.45 49.33
C PRO A 51 36.81 -46.69 48.72
N ALA A 52 36.58 -46.66 47.41
CA ALA A 52 36.31 -47.81 46.51
C ALA A 52 34.99 -48.58 46.67
N GLY A 53 34.01 -48.24 45.83
CA GLY A 53 32.78 -49.02 45.58
C GLY A 53 31.90 -48.38 44.49
N SER A 54 31.36 -49.18 43.56
CA SER A 54 30.61 -48.73 42.36
C SER A 54 29.06 -48.86 42.52
N PRO A 55 28.19 -48.74 41.48
CA PRO A 55 27.06 -47.78 41.44
C PRO A 55 25.69 -48.52 41.25
N PRO A 56 24.61 -48.02 40.57
CA PRO A 56 24.23 -46.68 40.10
C PRO A 56 22.77 -46.23 40.46
N ALA A 57 22.41 -44.95 40.27
CA ALA A 57 20.99 -44.48 40.30
C ALA A 57 20.75 -43.10 39.62
N PHE A 58 20.86 -43.01 38.29
CA PHE A 58 20.29 -41.87 37.52
C PHE A 58 19.77 -42.23 36.11
N GLU A 59 19.96 -43.48 35.66
CA GLU A 59 19.50 -43.96 34.34
C GLU A 59 18.10 -44.60 34.35
N SER A 60 17.54 -44.97 35.52
CA SER A 60 16.21 -45.60 35.55
C SER A 60 15.08 -44.59 35.31
N THR A 61 15.16 -43.41 35.91
CA THR A 61 14.10 -42.38 35.81
C THR A 61 14.03 -41.75 34.43
N THR A 62 15.15 -41.66 33.71
CA THR A 62 15.19 -41.20 32.31
C THR A 62 14.75 -42.29 31.34
N ARG A 63 15.01 -43.58 31.62
CA ARG A 63 14.39 -44.70 30.88
C ARG A 63 12.88 -44.75 31.09
N GLU A 64 12.39 -44.68 32.32
CA GLU A 64 10.95 -44.76 32.62
C GLU A 64 10.16 -43.64 31.92
N LEU A 65 10.70 -42.43 31.81
CA LEU A 65 10.09 -41.34 31.04
C LEU A 65 10.16 -41.55 29.52
N GLY A 66 11.26 -42.10 29.00
CA GLY A 66 11.40 -42.46 27.58
C GLY A 66 10.46 -43.60 27.16
N ASP A 67 10.33 -44.63 28.01
CA ASP A 67 9.47 -45.78 27.77
C ASP A 67 7.98 -45.39 27.80
N VAL A 68 7.58 -44.45 28.67
CA VAL A 68 6.21 -43.88 28.66
C VAL A 68 5.94 -43.06 27.40
N ALA A 69 6.91 -42.29 26.91
CA ALA A 69 6.77 -41.53 25.65
C ALA A 69 6.63 -42.46 24.43
N LEU A 70 7.41 -43.54 24.37
CA LEU A 70 7.33 -44.56 23.31
C LEU A 70 6.04 -45.41 23.40
N GLN A 71 5.53 -45.67 24.61
CA GLN A 71 4.22 -46.29 24.79
C GLN A 71 3.07 -45.39 24.31
N LEU A 72 3.16 -44.08 24.53
CA LEU A 72 2.18 -43.11 24.01
C LEU A 72 2.22 -43.01 22.48
N GLN A 73 3.40 -42.89 21.86
CA GLN A 73 3.53 -42.85 20.40
C GLN A 73 3.03 -44.15 19.74
N SER A 74 3.43 -45.32 20.26
CA SER A 74 2.99 -46.61 19.72
C SER A 74 1.53 -46.97 20.03
N ALA A 75 0.87 -46.27 20.98
CA ALA A 75 -0.57 -46.34 21.17
C ALA A 75 -1.32 -45.48 20.13
N VAL A 76 -0.81 -44.29 19.81
CA VAL A 76 -1.37 -43.41 18.76
C VAL A 76 -1.22 -44.04 17.37
N GLU A 77 -0.06 -44.64 17.05
CA GLU A 77 0.11 -45.37 15.79
C GLU A 77 -0.83 -46.58 15.69
N ARG A 78 -1.04 -47.33 16.79
CA ARG A 78 -2.00 -48.44 16.80
C ARG A 78 -3.44 -47.97 16.64
N GLN A 79 -3.82 -46.81 17.17
CA GLN A 79 -5.13 -46.23 16.91
C GLN A 79 -5.27 -45.78 15.44
N ARG A 80 -4.21 -45.25 14.83
CA ARG A 80 -4.22 -44.83 13.41
C ARG A 80 -4.32 -46.03 12.46
N LEU A 81 -3.49 -47.07 12.66
CA LEU A 81 -3.54 -48.33 11.92
C LEU A 81 -4.86 -49.11 12.11
N ALA A 82 -5.53 -48.97 13.27
CA ALA A 82 -6.85 -49.56 13.50
C ALA A 82 -8.00 -48.81 12.78
N VAL A 83 -7.79 -47.56 12.37
CA VAL A 83 -8.72 -46.80 11.52
C VAL A 83 -8.49 -47.13 10.05
N ASP A 84 -7.23 -47.21 9.60
CA ASP A 84 -6.86 -47.51 8.20
C ASP A 84 -7.09 -48.99 7.77
N THR A 85 -7.51 -49.88 8.69
CA THR A 85 -7.75 -51.32 8.38
C THR A 85 -9.20 -51.78 8.59
N SER A 86 -10.15 -50.85 8.68
CA SER A 86 -11.59 -51.17 8.83
C SER A 86 -12.42 -50.78 7.60
N ASP A 87 -12.72 -51.76 6.74
CA ASP A 87 -13.73 -51.60 5.67
C ASP A 87 -15.13 -51.38 6.28
N PRO A 88 -15.83 -50.27 5.99
CA PRO A 88 -17.22 -50.09 6.37
C PRO A 88 -18.16 -50.83 5.40
N PRO A 89 -19.21 -51.53 5.90
CA PRO A 89 -20.13 -52.27 5.03
C PRO A 89 -21.04 -51.33 4.23
N LYS A 90 -21.35 -51.73 2.99
CA LYS A 90 -22.32 -51.02 2.13
C LYS A 90 -23.68 -50.91 2.82
N TYR A 91 -24.09 -49.67 3.10
CA TYR A 91 -25.42 -49.35 3.63
C TYR A 91 -26.28 -48.69 2.54
N ASP A 92 -27.53 -49.15 2.45
CA ASP A 92 -28.50 -48.75 1.43
C ASP A 92 -29.39 -47.61 1.97
N ALA A 93 -29.21 -46.41 1.40
CA ALA A 93 -29.79 -45.18 1.92
C ALA A 93 -31.30 -45.01 1.62
N GLU A 94 -31.87 -45.75 0.66
CA GLU A 94 -33.31 -45.64 0.36
C GLU A 94 -34.17 -46.30 1.45
N LYS A 95 -33.68 -47.40 2.02
CA LYS A 95 -34.47 -48.23 2.96
C LYS A 95 -34.69 -47.58 4.33
N VAL A 96 -33.75 -46.76 4.80
CA VAL A 96 -33.87 -46.02 6.07
C VAL A 96 -34.81 -44.82 5.93
N ARG A 97 -34.91 -44.23 4.74
CA ARG A 97 -35.78 -43.07 4.46
C ARG A 97 -37.26 -43.46 4.37
N GLU A 98 -37.57 -44.70 3.98
CA GLU A 98 -38.94 -45.21 3.86
C GLU A 98 -39.60 -45.58 5.21
N GLU A 99 -38.83 -46.01 6.21
CA GLU A 99 -39.36 -46.38 7.53
C GLU A 99 -39.62 -45.17 8.44
N ALA A 100 -38.83 -44.10 8.31
CA ALA A 100 -39.02 -42.85 9.06
C ALA A 100 -40.32 -42.09 8.69
N PHE A 101 -40.92 -42.38 7.53
CA PHE A 101 -42.18 -41.76 7.07
C PHE A 101 -43.45 -42.53 7.50
N LYS A 102 -43.34 -43.67 8.19
CA LYS A 102 -44.47 -44.50 8.63
C LYS A 102 -44.73 -44.44 10.14
N THR A 103 -44.85 -43.25 10.75
CA THR A 103 -45.58 -43.08 12.03
C THR A 103 -45.87 -41.61 12.40
N ARG A 104 -47.02 -41.07 11.94
CA ARG A 104 -47.94 -40.12 12.65
C ARG A 104 -48.83 -39.29 11.70
N SER A 105 -49.83 -39.96 11.13
CA SER A 105 -51.21 -39.46 11.22
C SER A 105 -51.95 -40.50 12.10
N VAL A 106 -52.99 -40.20 12.88
CA VAL A 106 -54.32 -39.69 12.49
C VAL A 106 -55.02 -39.09 13.71
N SER A 107 -55.67 -37.93 13.55
CA SER A 107 -57.05 -37.71 14.01
C SER A 107 -57.69 -36.60 13.18
N SER A 108 -59.00 -36.67 12.95
CA SER A 108 -59.68 -36.00 11.84
C SER A 108 -61.02 -35.36 12.24
N THR A 109 -61.64 -34.68 11.26
CA THR A 109 -62.97 -34.03 11.24
C THR A 109 -63.00 -32.53 11.62
N GLY A 110 -63.64 -31.64 10.85
CA GLY A 110 -64.21 -31.80 9.50
C GLY A 110 -65.08 -30.61 9.05
N ALA A 111 -65.41 -30.57 7.73
CA ALA A 111 -66.39 -29.69 7.05
C ALA A 111 -66.06 -28.17 6.94
N LYS A 112 -66.52 -27.41 5.92
CA LYS A 112 -66.80 -27.69 4.48
C LYS A 112 -67.04 -26.35 3.73
N ALA A 113 -66.69 -26.29 2.44
CA ALA A 113 -67.30 -25.46 1.38
C ALA A 113 -67.03 -23.92 1.26
N SER A 114 -66.33 -23.59 0.16
CA SER A 114 -66.74 -22.69 -0.96
C SER A 114 -66.70 -21.15 -0.90
N ARG A 115 -65.97 -20.62 -1.91
CA ARG A 115 -66.31 -19.56 -2.88
C ARG A 115 -65.98 -18.06 -2.63
N GLU A 116 -65.31 -17.53 -3.67
CA GLU A 116 -65.50 -16.23 -4.36
C GLU A 116 -64.94 -14.92 -3.76
N ASN A 117 -64.06 -14.30 -4.58
CA ASN A 117 -63.89 -12.88 -4.90
C ASN A 117 -64.21 -11.79 -3.86
N SER A 118 -63.23 -10.93 -3.57
CA SER A 118 -63.23 -9.51 -4.01
C SER A 118 -61.96 -8.78 -3.55
N ALA A 119 -61.75 -7.55 -4.04
CA ALA A 119 -60.55 -6.73 -3.85
C ALA A 119 -60.74 -5.60 -2.82
N GLU A 120 -59.72 -4.72 -2.74
CA GLU A 120 -59.73 -3.34 -2.19
C GLU A 120 -59.23 -3.06 -0.73
N THR A 121 -57.94 -2.69 -0.68
CA THR A 121 -57.34 -1.49 -0.03
C THR A 121 -57.56 -1.09 1.44
N LYS A 122 -56.42 -1.05 2.18
CA LYS A 122 -55.94 -0.02 3.14
C LYS A 122 -56.71 0.16 4.49
N PRO A 123 -56.15 0.85 5.51
CA PRO A 123 -54.79 0.75 6.09
C PRO A 123 -54.79 0.77 7.66
N ALA A 124 -53.59 0.92 8.26
CA ALA A 124 -53.28 1.48 9.60
C ALA A 124 -53.06 0.54 10.83
N GLU A 125 -51.94 0.82 11.54
CA GLU A 125 -51.67 0.81 13.01
C GLU A 125 -52.13 -0.41 13.87
N ALA A 126 -51.35 -1.01 14.77
CA ALA A 126 -50.34 -0.47 15.68
C ALA A 126 -49.49 -1.57 16.38
N LEU A 127 -48.26 -1.19 16.74
CA LEU A 127 -47.46 -1.56 17.94
C LEU A 127 -47.66 -2.94 18.62
N GLY A 128 -46.59 -3.74 18.58
CA GLY A 128 -46.31 -4.82 19.53
C GLY A 128 -44.80 -4.89 19.83
N ILE A 129 -44.41 -4.54 21.05
CA ILE A 129 -43.02 -4.59 21.56
C ILE A 129 -42.85 -5.89 22.34
N ASP A 130 -41.83 -6.71 22.04
CA ASP A 130 -40.72 -6.99 22.98
C ASP A 130 -39.56 -7.80 22.35
N ALA A 131 -38.42 -7.79 23.07
CA ALA A 131 -37.05 -8.15 22.73
C ALA A 131 -36.75 -9.53 22.10
N GLY A 132 -35.74 -9.52 21.23
CA GLY A 132 -34.84 -10.63 20.90
C GLY A 132 -33.44 -10.07 20.58
N VAL A 133 -32.42 -10.48 21.32
CA VAL A 133 -31.09 -9.86 21.35
C VAL A 133 -30.10 -10.59 20.43
N GLU A 134 -29.28 -9.81 19.70
CA GLU A 134 -28.01 -10.13 19.02
C GLU A 134 -27.86 -11.46 18.26
N GLN A 135 -27.50 -11.35 16.98
CA GLN A 135 -26.14 -11.76 16.59
C GLN A 135 -25.66 -10.97 15.36
N ALA A 136 -24.45 -10.42 15.47
CA ALA A 136 -23.76 -9.77 14.36
C ALA A 136 -22.40 -10.46 14.21
N ASP A 137 -22.20 -11.13 13.06
CA ASP A 137 -20.98 -10.99 12.26
C ASP A 137 -21.17 -11.61 10.86
N ALA A 138 -20.26 -11.31 9.94
CA ALA A 138 -20.16 -11.80 8.55
C ALA A 138 -21.20 -11.26 7.52
N SER A 139 -20.97 -10.05 7.01
CA SER A 139 -21.31 -9.66 5.62
C SER A 139 -20.64 -8.33 5.22
N GLU A 140 -19.43 -8.37 4.64
CA GLU A 140 -18.76 -7.15 4.12
C GLU A 140 -18.72 -7.04 2.58
N GLY A 141 -18.69 -8.14 1.82
CA GLY A 141 -18.72 -8.10 0.34
C GLY A 141 -20.05 -7.61 -0.27
N LYS A 142 -21.04 -7.26 0.55
CA LYS A 142 -22.42 -6.97 0.16
C LYS A 142 -23.03 -5.82 0.97
N ALA A 143 -22.40 -4.66 0.84
CA ALA A 143 -22.91 -3.38 1.36
C ALA A 143 -22.63 -2.18 0.43
N ASP A 144 -21.61 -2.23 -0.45
CA ASP A 144 -21.10 -1.02 -1.11
C ASP A 144 -22.01 -0.43 -2.21
N ALA A 145 -22.70 -1.24 -3.03
CA ALA A 145 -23.51 -0.72 -4.13
C ALA A 145 -24.74 0.08 -3.65
N GLU A 146 -25.52 -0.47 -2.72
CA GLU A 146 -26.67 0.21 -2.09
C GLU A 146 -26.20 1.45 -1.31
N THR A 147 -25.02 1.37 -0.69
CA THR A 147 -24.39 2.46 0.06
C THR A 147 -23.96 3.62 -0.85
N VAL A 148 -23.48 3.37 -2.07
CA VAL A 148 -23.18 4.40 -3.08
C VAL A 148 -24.46 5.12 -3.52
N GLU A 149 -25.52 4.39 -3.88
CA GLU A 149 -26.76 5.03 -4.35
C GLU A 149 -27.47 5.81 -3.24
N ARG A 150 -27.47 5.30 -2.01
CA ARG A 150 -27.99 5.98 -0.82
C ARG A 150 -27.15 7.20 -0.43
N SER A 151 -25.85 7.21 -0.74
CA SER A 151 -24.98 8.38 -0.57
C SER A 151 -25.20 9.46 -1.63
N ALA A 152 -25.53 9.07 -2.87
CA ALA A 152 -25.90 10.01 -3.93
C ALA A 152 -27.26 10.72 -3.69
N ARG A 153 -28.16 10.11 -2.90
CA ARG A 153 -29.45 10.69 -2.49
C ARG A 153 -29.40 11.43 -1.14
N ARG A 154 -28.21 11.57 -0.54
CA ARG A 154 -27.98 12.19 0.77
C ARG A 154 -28.25 13.70 0.70
N PRO A 155 -29.15 14.28 1.52
CA PRO A 155 -29.46 15.70 1.46
C PRO A 155 -28.26 16.56 1.90
N PRO A 156 -28.06 17.76 1.31
CA PRO A 156 -26.85 18.55 1.55
C PRO A 156 -26.70 18.96 3.03
N PRO A 157 -25.45 19.05 3.54
CA PRO A 157 -25.17 19.42 4.91
C PRO A 157 -25.65 20.84 5.21
N ILE A 158 -26.25 21.06 6.38
CA ILE A 158 -26.63 22.40 6.84
C ILE A 158 -25.55 22.91 7.80
N ASN A 159 -24.66 23.71 7.24
CA ASN A 159 -23.61 24.40 7.98
C ASN A 159 -24.11 25.73 8.52
N SER A 160 -23.59 26.13 9.67
CA SER A 160 -23.80 27.46 10.23
C SER A 160 -22.99 28.49 9.43
N GLU A 161 -23.56 29.67 9.19
CA GLU A 161 -22.87 30.82 8.59
C GLU A 161 -21.98 31.57 9.62
N VAL A 162 -22.06 31.19 10.90
CA VAL A 162 -21.30 31.84 11.98
C VAL A 162 -19.82 31.43 11.92
N LEU A 163 -18.94 32.39 11.63
CA LEU A 163 -17.49 32.22 11.73
C LEU A 163 -16.96 32.78 13.06
N PRO A 164 -15.96 32.15 13.70
CA PRO A 164 -15.41 32.54 15.00
C PRO A 164 -14.43 33.73 14.90
N LEU A 165 -14.85 34.83 14.27
CA LEU A 165 -14.03 36.00 13.99
C LEU A 165 -14.46 37.23 14.81
N PRO A 166 -13.53 38.05 15.33
CA PRO A 166 -12.07 37.92 15.22
C PRO A 166 -11.51 36.81 16.12
N TRP A 167 -10.67 35.96 15.54
CA TRP A 167 -10.07 34.81 16.23
C TRP A 167 -9.06 35.25 17.31
N ARG A 168 -9.17 34.64 18.48
CA ARG A 168 -8.31 34.81 19.67
C ARG A 168 -7.81 33.47 20.22
N GLY A 169 -8.32 32.36 19.67
CA GLY A 169 -8.01 31.01 20.07
C GLY A 169 -6.65 30.52 19.56
N ARG A 170 -6.37 29.23 19.75
CA ARG A 170 -5.17 28.60 19.21
C ARG A 170 -5.56 27.64 18.09
N LEU A 171 -4.93 27.77 16.93
CA LEU A 171 -4.87 26.68 15.96
C LEU A 171 -3.66 25.80 16.26
N GLY A 172 -3.81 24.50 16.02
CA GLY A 172 -2.75 23.52 16.21
C GLY A 172 -2.83 22.37 15.22
N TYR A 173 -1.78 21.57 15.16
CA TYR A 173 -1.68 20.38 14.31
C TYR A 173 -1.09 19.18 15.09
N ALA A 174 -1.15 18.01 14.47
CA ALA A 174 -0.82 16.74 15.10
C ALA A 174 0.55 16.15 14.74
N CYS A 175 1.33 15.83 15.77
CA CYS A 175 2.50 14.94 15.82
C CYS A 175 3.74 15.35 15.00
N LEU A 176 3.57 15.65 13.72
CA LEU A 176 4.63 15.86 12.73
C LEU A 176 4.51 17.23 12.09
N ASN A 177 5.65 17.85 11.80
CA ASN A 177 5.73 19.10 11.05
C ASN A 177 6.38 18.78 9.70
N THR A 178 5.72 19.06 8.57
CA THR A 178 6.20 18.60 7.26
C THR A 178 7.51 19.29 6.88
N TYR A 179 7.63 20.60 7.14
CA TYR A 179 8.85 21.37 6.89
C TYR A 179 10.07 20.91 7.72
N LEU A 180 9.87 20.58 9.00
CA LEU A 180 10.95 20.12 9.88
C LEU A 180 11.38 18.67 9.62
N ARG A 181 10.51 17.85 9.02
CA ARG A 181 10.88 16.49 8.57
C ARG A 181 11.82 16.49 7.38
N THR A 182 11.75 17.48 6.50
CA THR A 182 12.64 17.64 5.34
C THR A 182 13.92 18.42 5.64
N ALA A 183 14.09 18.91 6.88
CA ALA A 183 15.33 19.55 7.32
C ALA A 183 16.48 18.53 7.43
N ASN A 184 17.74 19.02 7.37
CA ASN A 184 18.92 18.19 7.58
C ASN A 184 19.74 18.71 8.80
N PRO A 185 19.86 17.94 9.90
CA PRO A 185 19.22 16.65 10.16
C PRO A 185 17.70 16.79 10.38
N PRO A 186 16.91 15.75 10.08
CA PRO A 186 15.45 15.79 10.19
C PRO A 186 15.00 15.86 11.65
N VAL A 187 13.99 16.68 11.90
CA VAL A 187 13.43 16.93 13.24
C VAL A 187 12.02 16.35 13.30
N PHE A 188 11.85 15.29 14.11
CA PHE A 188 10.56 14.63 14.30
C PHE A 188 10.52 13.88 15.64
N SER A 189 9.36 13.88 16.31
CA SER A 189 9.20 13.31 17.66
C SER A 189 8.49 11.95 17.64
N SER A 190 8.85 11.05 16.72
CA SER A 190 8.19 9.75 16.55
C SER A 190 9.08 8.67 15.94
N ARG A 191 10.36 8.60 16.33
CA ARG A 191 11.23 7.47 16.04
C ARG A 191 10.71 6.23 16.78
N THR A 192 10.38 5.19 16.02
CA THR A 192 9.95 3.89 16.52
C THR A 192 10.97 2.82 16.14
N CYS A 193 10.77 1.58 16.60
CA CYS A 193 11.59 0.42 16.21
C CYS A 193 10.70 -0.84 16.14
N ARG A 194 11.28 -1.99 15.79
CA ARG A 194 10.62 -3.31 15.90
C ARG A 194 11.05 -4.00 17.20
N ILE A 195 10.32 -5.02 17.66
CA ILE A 195 10.74 -5.85 18.80
C ILE A 195 12.06 -6.57 18.48
N ALA A 196 12.24 -7.01 17.23
CA ALA A 196 13.50 -7.58 16.73
C ALA A 196 14.69 -6.65 17.00
N SER A 197 14.54 -5.35 16.75
CA SER A 197 15.55 -4.33 17.08
C SER A 197 15.90 -4.35 18.57
N ILE A 198 14.92 -4.37 19.48
CA ILE A 198 15.17 -4.44 20.94
C ILE A 198 15.96 -5.70 21.32
N ILE A 199 15.69 -6.83 20.66
CA ILE A 199 16.36 -8.11 20.92
C ILE A 199 17.81 -8.07 20.40
N ASP A 200 18.03 -7.55 19.19
CA ASP A 200 19.37 -7.45 18.60
C ASP A 200 20.27 -6.47 19.35
N HIS A 201 19.74 -5.34 19.83
CA HIS A 201 20.48 -4.37 20.63
C HIS A 201 20.74 -4.87 22.07
N ARG A 202 20.37 -6.12 22.44
CA ARG A 202 20.83 -6.76 23.69
C ARG A 202 22.30 -7.18 23.60
N TYR A 203 22.83 -7.39 22.41
CA TYR A 203 24.21 -7.81 22.23
C TYR A 203 25.15 -6.59 22.24
N PRO A 204 26.39 -6.70 22.76
CA PRO A 204 27.38 -5.64 22.65
C PRO A 204 27.77 -5.40 21.20
N LEU A 205 28.10 -4.17 20.81
CA LEU A 205 28.71 -3.91 19.50
C LEU A 205 30.05 -4.65 19.37
N GLN A 206 30.36 -5.14 18.16
CA GLN A 206 31.62 -5.83 17.82
C GLN A 206 32.86 -4.98 18.13
N ASP A 207 32.79 -3.68 17.88
CA ASP A 207 33.73 -2.67 18.36
C ASP A 207 33.01 -1.62 19.24
N PRO A 208 33.10 -1.73 20.57
CA PRO A 208 32.48 -0.76 21.48
C PRO A 208 33.04 0.67 21.41
N ALA A 209 34.13 0.92 20.67
CA ALA A 209 34.71 2.25 20.48
C ALA A 209 34.15 3.01 19.26
N GLN A 210 33.41 2.32 18.39
CA GLN A 210 32.74 2.92 17.22
C GLN A 210 31.23 3.05 17.46
N PRO A 211 30.54 3.97 16.76
CA PRO A 211 29.07 4.02 16.79
C PRO A 211 28.49 2.73 16.19
N GLU A 212 27.26 2.41 16.56
CA GLU A 212 26.50 1.32 15.96
C GLU A 212 26.31 1.56 14.46
N HIS A 213 26.61 0.55 13.65
CA HIS A 213 26.54 0.64 12.20
C HIS A 213 26.15 -0.71 11.63
N HIS A 214 25.10 -0.69 10.80
CA HIS A 214 24.49 -1.84 10.15
C HIS A 214 25.42 -2.92 9.62
N THR A 215 26.61 -2.58 9.13
CA THR A 215 27.58 -3.55 8.59
C THR A 215 28.98 -3.43 9.19
N LYS A 216 29.41 -2.25 9.62
CA LYS A 216 30.76 -2.02 10.14
C LYS A 216 30.89 -2.29 11.64
N ASN A 217 29.79 -2.24 12.38
CA ASN A 217 29.81 -2.40 13.84
C ASN A 217 28.44 -2.89 14.33
N ARG A 218 28.16 -4.18 14.11
CA ARG A 218 26.90 -4.82 14.49
C ARG A 218 26.92 -5.26 15.97
N PRO A 219 25.74 -5.51 16.59
CA PRO A 219 25.65 -6.28 17.81
C PRO A 219 26.25 -7.70 17.63
N ASP A 220 27.29 -8.01 18.41
CA ASP A 220 28.02 -9.28 18.44
C ASP A 220 27.20 -10.38 19.12
N LYS A 221 26.48 -11.15 18.31
CA LYS A 221 25.64 -12.26 18.76
C LYS A 221 26.43 -13.45 19.35
N THR A 222 27.77 -13.43 19.30
CA THR A 222 28.62 -14.44 19.97
C THR A 222 28.80 -14.16 21.47
N GLN A 223 28.58 -12.91 21.90
CA GLN A 223 28.63 -12.50 23.29
C GLN A 223 27.29 -12.75 23.99
N PRO A 224 27.25 -12.88 25.33
CA PRO A 224 25.99 -13.05 26.04
C PRO A 224 25.08 -11.81 25.90
N PRO A 225 23.78 -11.98 25.57
CA PRO A 225 22.85 -10.87 25.47
C PRO A 225 22.55 -10.27 26.85
N ASP A 226 22.54 -8.93 26.91
CA ASP A 226 22.13 -8.14 28.07
C ASP A 226 20.83 -7.39 27.77
N VAL A 227 19.75 -7.77 28.45
CA VAL A 227 18.44 -7.12 28.34
C VAL A 227 18.51 -5.61 28.62
N GLN A 228 19.46 -5.15 29.44
CA GLN A 228 19.64 -3.73 29.73
C GLN A 228 20.16 -2.92 28.54
N ARG A 229 20.86 -3.53 27.57
CA ARG A 229 21.32 -2.83 26.36
C ARG A 229 20.17 -2.58 25.39
N GLY A 230 19.35 -3.60 25.13
CA GLY A 230 18.14 -3.46 24.31
C GLY A 230 17.14 -2.46 24.91
N LEU A 231 17.06 -2.41 26.25
CA LEU A 231 16.30 -1.39 26.96
C LEU A 231 16.90 0.02 26.77
N ARG A 232 18.22 0.21 26.83
CA ARG A 232 18.84 1.53 26.58
C ARG A 232 18.58 2.03 25.17
N TYR A 233 18.64 1.17 24.16
CA TYR A 233 18.38 1.56 22.78
C TYR A 233 17.00 2.23 22.59
N VAL A 234 15.92 1.60 23.10
CA VAL A 234 14.58 2.21 23.02
C VAL A 234 14.43 3.46 23.88
N GLN A 235 15.16 3.54 25.00
CA GLN A 235 15.23 4.75 25.83
C GLN A 235 15.93 5.90 25.10
N GLU A 236 17.00 5.63 24.34
CA GLU A 236 17.73 6.62 23.55
C GLU A 236 16.90 7.16 22.37
N LEU A 237 16.11 6.31 21.69
CA LEU A 237 15.11 6.76 20.72
C LEU A 237 14.07 7.71 21.36
N GLY A 238 13.58 7.36 22.55
CA GLY A 238 12.66 8.21 23.32
C GLY A 238 13.25 9.55 23.73
N LEU A 239 14.53 9.58 24.12
CA LEU A 239 15.27 10.80 24.43
C LEU A 239 15.46 11.68 23.18
N ALA A 240 15.80 11.09 22.03
CA ALA A 240 15.90 11.83 20.77
C ALA A 240 14.56 12.44 20.37
N ASN A 241 13.46 11.69 20.51
CA ASN A 241 12.11 12.18 20.25
C ASN A 241 11.73 13.35 21.16
N ALA A 242 12.00 13.26 22.47
CA ALA A 242 11.77 14.35 23.41
C ALA A 242 12.62 15.60 23.07
N GLY A 243 13.90 15.41 22.73
CA GLY A 243 14.80 16.50 22.32
C GLY A 243 14.33 17.25 21.06
N ASP A 244 13.73 16.55 20.10
CA ASP A 244 13.19 17.17 18.89
C ASP A 244 11.92 17.99 19.14
N VAL A 245 11.09 17.64 20.14
CA VAL A 245 9.91 18.46 20.48
C VAL A 245 10.33 19.89 20.83
N VAL A 246 11.44 20.11 21.55
CA VAL A 246 11.96 21.46 21.85
C VAL A 246 12.19 22.28 20.58
N LYS A 247 12.72 21.65 19.52
CA LYS A 247 12.95 22.31 18.22
C LYS A 247 11.62 22.65 17.54
N MET A 248 10.66 21.71 17.56
CA MET A 248 9.32 21.89 17.01
C MET A 248 8.55 23.03 17.70
N LEU A 249 8.60 23.13 19.04
CA LEU A 249 7.94 24.21 19.77
C LEU A 249 8.52 25.58 19.41
N ARG A 250 9.85 25.70 19.28
CA ARG A 250 10.51 26.96 18.88
C ARG A 250 10.21 27.36 17.43
N TRP A 251 10.14 26.39 16.51
CA TRP A 251 9.71 26.63 15.13
C TRP A 251 8.24 27.08 15.08
N ASN A 252 7.37 26.41 15.84
CA ASN A 252 5.96 26.73 15.92
C ASN A 252 5.72 28.15 16.46
N GLU A 253 6.44 28.57 17.50
CA GLU A 253 6.41 29.95 17.99
C GLU A 253 6.86 30.97 16.93
N LYS A 254 7.91 30.68 16.15
CA LYS A 254 8.38 31.58 15.05
C LYS A 254 7.22 31.93 14.11
N TYR A 255 6.33 30.97 13.84
CA TYR A 255 5.22 31.11 12.89
C TYR A 255 3.84 31.19 13.56
N GLY A 256 3.78 31.51 14.85
CA GLY A 256 2.52 31.83 15.57
C GLY A 256 1.66 30.62 15.98
N ILE A 257 2.14 29.39 15.86
CA ILE A 257 1.42 28.17 16.26
C ILE A 257 1.74 27.86 17.74
N ARG A 258 0.73 27.78 18.60
CA ARG A 258 0.88 27.53 20.05
C ARG A 258 0.05 26.35 20.59
N PHE A 259 -0.40 25.46 19.72
CA PHE A 259 -1.10 24.23 20.10
C PHE A 259 -0.55 23.06 19.27
N MET A 260 -0.18 21.97 19.93
CA MET A 260 0.41 20.81 19.27
C MET A 260 -0.05 19.53 19.97
N ARG A 261 -0.51 18.53 19.20
CA ARG A 261 -0.61 17.16 19.72
C ARG A 261 0.77 16.51 19.62
N LEU A 262 1.30 16.05 20.76
CA LEU A 262 2.50 15.22 20.83
C LEU A 262 2.19 13.83 20.24
N SER A 263 3.20 13.20 19.64
CA SER A 263 3.06 11.83 19.15
C SER A 263 2.86 10.86 20.32
N SER A 264 1.95 9.91 20.16
CA SER A 264 1.76 8.83 21.13
C SER A 264 2.92 7.83 21.10
N GLU A 265 3.52 7.65 19.92
CA GLU A 265 4.70 6.82 19.65
C GLU A 265 6.03 7.50 20.03
N MET A 266 6.03 8.47 20.96
CA MET A 266 7.25 9.14 21.40
C MET A 266 8.25 8.21 22.11
N PHE A 267 7.76 7.19 22.82
CA PHE A 267 8.56 6.20 23.52
C PHE A 267 8.15 4.78 23.07
N PRO A 268 8.84 4.19 22.07
CA PRO A 268 8.41 2.94 21.46
C PRO A 268 8.38 1.80 22.49
N PHE A 269 7.29 1.03 22.47
CA PHE A 269 7.02 -0.11 23.37
C PHE A 269 6.93 0.20 24.87
N ALA A 270 6.90 1.47 25.32
CA ALA A 270 6.87 1.80 26.75
C ALA A 270 5.70 1.14 27.53
N SER A 271 4.55 0.94 26.88
CA SER A 271 3.35 0.31 27.44
C SER A 271 3.24 -1.22 27.20
N HIS A 272 4.22 -1.83 26.51
CA HIS A 272 4.24 -3.26 26.22
C HIS A 272 4.34 -4.12 27.49
N GLU A 273 3.84 -5.36 27.45
CA GLU A 273 3.85 -6.26 28.62
C GLU A 273 5.27 -6.69 29.01
N GLU A 274 6.01 -7.27 28.06
CA GLU A 274 7.35 -7.84 28.30
C GLU A 274 8.52 -6.87 28.09
N HIS A 275 8.37 -5.90 27.20
CA HIS A 275 9.40 -4.92 26.82
C HIS A 275 9.10 -3.51 27.31
N GLY A 276 8.03 -3.33 28.08
CA GLY A 276 7.63 -2.04 28.63
C GLY A 276 8.59 -1.52 29.68
N TYR A 277 8.60 -0.19 29.84
CA TYR A 277 9.53 0.49 30.73
C TYR A 277 8.96 1.81 31.25
N LYS A 278 9.57 2.29 32.34
CA LYS A 278 9.22 3.57 32.97
C LYS A 278 10.09 4.69 32.43
N LEU A 279 9.49 5.86 32.25
CA LEU A 279 10.10 7.05 31.65
C LEU A 279 10.88 7.84 32.71
N ALA A 280 10.35 7.90 33.93
CA ALA A 280 10.93 8.69 35.02
C ALA A 280 12.43 8.44 35.31
N PRO A 281 12.98 7.20 35.20
CA PRO A 281 14.40 6.94 35.46
C PRO A 281 15.39 7.56 34.45
N PHE A 282 14.96 7.90 33.23
CA PHE A 282 15.87 8.35 32.16
C PHE A 282 15.38 9.59 31.39
N ALA A 283 14.08 9.69 31.11
CA ALA A 283 13.50 10.77 30.29
C ALA A 283 12.99 11.96 31.11
N ALA A 284 13.00 11.90 32.45
CA ALA A 284 12.39 12.90 33.31
C ALA A 284 12.93 14.32 33.10
N ASP A 285 14.22 14.49 32.86
CA ASP A 285 14.82 15.81 32.66
C ASP A 285 14.68 16.31 31.21
N ALA A 286 14.70 15.40 30.24
CA ALA A 286 14.42 15.74 28.83
C ALA A 286 12.97 16.21 28.65
N LEU A 287 12.00 15.50 29.23
CA LEU A 287 10.59 15.90 29.23
C LEU A 287 10.36 17.18 30.05
N ALA A 288 11.06 17.37 31.17
CA ALA A 288 10.97 18.62 31.93
C ALA A 288 11.49 19.82 31.14
N GLU A 289 12.52 19.67 30.29
CA GLU A 289 12.97 20.75 29.39
C GLU A 289 11.94 21.02 28.28
N VAL A 290 11.29 19.98 27.72
CA VAL A 290 10.16 20.15 26.78
C VAL A 290 9.03 20.96 27.42
N GLY A 291 8.60 20.59 28.63
CA GLY A 291 7.52 21.28 29.32
C GLY A 291 7.91 22.67 29.83
N LYS A 292 9.18 22.90 30.18
CA LYS A 292 9.72 24.23 30.45
C LYS A 292 9.62 25.13 29.22
N VAL A 293 10.11 24.68 28.06
CA VAL A 293 10.02 25.46 26.80
C VAL A 293 8.55 25.66 26.39
N ALA A 294 7.69 24.65 26.57
CA ALA A 294 6.26 24.81 26.34
C ALA A 294 5.63 25.87 27.26
N ALA A 295 6.03 25.92 28.54
CA ALA A 295 5.57 26.92 29.50
C ALA A 295 6.09 28.33 29.19
N GLU A 296 7.38 28.46 28.82
CA GLU A 296 8.01 29.72 28.41
C GLU A 296 7.33 30.33 27.17
N LEU A 297 6.98 29.49 26.19
CA LEU A 297 6.35 29.92 24.93
C LEU A 297 4.80 29.90 24.99
N GLY A 298 4.19 29.43 26.10
CA GLY A 298 2.74 29.38 26.27
C GLY A 298 2.01 28.34 25.41
N HIS A 299 2.69 27.26 25.01
CA HIS A 299 2.15 26.19 24.18
C HIS A 299 1.22 25.27 24.96
N ARG A 300 0.09 24.89 24.35
CA ARG A 300 -0.73 23.77 24.79
C ARG A 300 -0.25 22.47 24.14
N LEU A 301 -0.10 21.42 24.94
CA LEU A 301 0.31 20.09 24.50
C LEU A 301 -0.77 19.07 24.88
N THR A 302 -1.09 18.12 24.00
CA THR A 302 -2.04 17.02 24.25
C THR A 302 -1.56 15.73 23.60
N THR A 303 -2.10 14.56 23.99
CA THR A 303 -1.83 13.27 23.32
C THR A 303 -3.12 12.60 22.86
N HIS A 304 -3.03 11.70 21.89
CA HIS A 304 -4.14 10.86 21.47
C HIS A 304 -3.67 9.39 21.40
N PRO A 305 -3.80 8.61 22.48
CA PRO A 305 -3.60 7.16 22.47
C PRO A 305 -4.12 6.48 21.20
N GLY A 306 -3.44 5.43 20.74
CA GLY A 306 -3.75 4.76 19.48
C GLY A 306 -5.11 4.04 19.49
N GLN A 307 -5.61 3.70 18.31
CA GLN A 307 -6.91 3.03 18.11
C GLN A 307 -7.07 1.69 18.84
N TYR A 308 -5.97 1.08 19.29
CA TYR A 308 -5.94 -0.18 20.03
C TYR A 308 -6.15 -0.03 21.55
N THR A 309 -6.14 1.20 22.08
CA THR A 309 -6.31 1.49 23.51
C THR A 309 -7.81 1.44 23.87
N GLN A 310 -8.33 0.22 24.03
CA GLN A 310 -9.74 -0.12 24.13
C GLN A 310 -10.15 -0.58 25.55
N ILE A 311 -10.38 0.36 26.47
CA ILE A 311 -10.78 0.02 27.85
C ILE A 311 -12.19 -0.55 27.99
N ALA A 312 -13.03 -0.50 26.96
CA ALA A 312 -14.37 -1.10 26.93
C ALA A 312 -14.40 -2.51 26.31
N SER A 313 -13.26 -3.05 25.91
CA SER A 313 -13.14 -4.37 25.28
C SER A 313 -13.64 -5.50 26.18
N PRO A 314 -14.30 -6.54 25.64
CA PRO A 314 -14.62 -7.77 26.38
C PRO A 314 -13.36 -8.61 26.68
N ARG A 315 -12.26 -8.40 25.94
CA ARG A 315 -10.99 -9.12 26.09
C ARG A 315 -10.17 -8.51 27.22
N LYS A 316 -9.90 -9.29 28.28
CA LYS A 316 -9.25 -8.81 29.51
C LYS A 316 -7.81 -8.36 29.27
N GLU A 317 -7.11 -9.03 28.37
CA GLU A 317 -5.77 -8.73 27.90
C GLU A 317 -5.70 -7.39 27.16
N VAL A 318 -6.71 -7.06 26.34
CA VAL A 318 -6.82 -5.75 25.67
C VAL A 318 -7.05 -4.64 26.69
N VAL A 319 -7.94 -4.86 27.67
CA VAL A 319 -8.16 -3.89 28.76
C VAL A 319 -6.88 -3.69 29.59
N ALA A 320 -6.13 -4.76 29.88
CA ALA A 320 -4.87 -4.68 30.62
C ALA A 320 -3.78 -3.90 29.84
N ALA A 321 -3.62 -4.16 28.54
CA ALA A 321 -2.73 -3.40 27.67
C ALA A 321 -3.13 -1.92 27.61
N SER A 322 -4.43 -1.65 27.44
CA SER A 322 -4.97 -0.28 27.41
C SER A 322 -4.74 0.48 28.72
N PHE A 323 -4.76 -0.20 29.86
CA PHE A 323 -4.42 0.41 31.15
C PHE A 323 -2.94 0.77 31.20
N ARG A 324 -2.03 -0.10 30.76
CA ARG A 324 -0.59 0.22 30.69
C ARG A 324 -0.31 1.41 29.78
N ASP A 325 -1.03 1.51 28.66
CA ASP A 325 -0.90 2.58 27.68
C ASP A 325 -1.35 3.94 28.21
N LEU A 326 -2.50 4.00 28.88
CA LEU A 326 -2.98 5.23 29.53
C LEU A 326 -2.06 5.66 30.68
N GLU A 327 -1.54 4.73 31.48
CA GLU A 327 -0.56 5.05 32.54
C GLU A 327 0.78 5.54 31.97
N TYR A 328 1.22 5.01 30.82
CA TYR A 328 2.38 5.54 30.08
C TYR A 328 2.16 7.00 29.66
N HIS A 329 1.00 7.32 29.07
CA HIS A 329 0.71 8.69 28.66
C HIS A 329 0.53 9.67 29.83
N ASP A 330 -0.05 9.27 30.96
CA ASP A 330 -0.08 10.13 32.16
C ASP A 330 1.32 10.35 32.76
N GLU A 331 2.19 9.33 32.74
CA GLU A 331 3.58 9.46 33.14
C GLU A 331 4.33 10.46 32.23
N MET A 332 4.22 10.30 30.90
CA MET A 332 4.83 11.21 29.93
C MET A 332 4.37 12.66 30.14
N LEU A 333 3.06 12.89 30.24
CA LEU A 333 2.50 14.23 30.45
C LEU A 333 2.84 14.82 31.82
N SER A 334 2.95 13.99 32.88
CA SER A 334 3.38 14.43 34.20
C SER A 334 4.86 14.81 34.24
N LEU A 335 5.71 14.11 33.49
CA LEU A 335 7.14 14.40 33.40
C LEU A 335 7.47 15.68 32.61
N LEU A 336 6.51 16.24 31.87
CA LEU A 336 6.62 17.60 31.34
C LEU A 336 6.67 18.66 32.46
N ARG A 337 6.17 18.36 33.67
CA ARG A 337 6.14 19.28 34.83
C ARG A 337 5.50 20.65 34.51
N LEU A 338 4.48 20.67 33.67
CA LEU A 338 3.78 21.89 33.26
C LEU A 338 3.17 22.63 34.47
N PRO A 339 3.13 23.98 34.47
CA PRO A 339 2.62 24.73 35.61
C PRO A 339 1.10 24.93 35.57
N GLY A 340 0.44 24.70 36.71
CA GLY A 340 -0.89 25.23 37.00
C GLY A 340 -2.00 24.80 36.02
N GLN A 341 -2.49 25.74 35.21
CA GLN A 341 -3.53 25.48 34.21
C GLN A 341 -3.00 24.67 33.01
N MET A 342 -1.74 24.87 32.62
CA MET A 342 -1.15 24.18 31.46
C MET A 342 -1.08 22.67 31.68
N ASP A 343 -0.86 22.23 32.92
CA ASP A 343 -0.93 20.81 33.29
C ASP A 343 -2.35 20.25 33.17
N ARG A 344 -3.38 21.02 33.55
CA ARG A 344 -4.79 20.59 33.38
C ARG A 344 -5.19 20.52 31.92
N ASP A 345 -4.71 21.46 31.11
CA ASP A 345 -5.00 21.55 29.67
C ASP A 345 -4.32 20.45 28.85
N ALA A 346 -3.32 19.77 29.44
CA ALA A 346 -2.62 18.62 28.88
C ALA A 346 -3.41 17.32 29.08
N VAL A 347 -4.33 17.10 28.15
CA VAL A 347 -5.29 15.98 28.13
C VAL A 347 -4.87 14.84 27.20
N MET A 348 -5.43 13.66 27.48
CA MET A 348 -5.31 12.44 26.67
C MET A 348 -6.66 12.16 26.01
N ILE A 349 -6.72 12.22 24.69
CA ILE A 349 -7.95 12.01 23.91
C ILE A 349 -8.12 10.51 23.62
N LEU A 350 -9.32 9.97 23.84
CA LEU A 350 -9.64 8.56 23.62
C LEU A 350 -10.98 8.41 22.88
N HIS A 351 -11.03 7.62 21.81
CA HIS A 351 -12.29 7.15 21.22
C HIS A 351 -12.90 6.03 22.07
N MET A 352 -14.22 5.88 22.03
CA MET A 352 -14.90 4.77 22.73
C MET A 352 -14.67 3.41 22.03
N GLY A 353 -14.49 3.43 20.70
CA GLY A 353 -13.99 2.29 19.92
C GLY A 353 -15.06 1.27 19.53
N GLY A 354 -14.76 -0.03 19.66
CA GLY A 354 -15.67 -1.08 19.21
C GLY A 354 -17.00 -1.10 19.97
N THR A 355 -18.12 -1.38 19.31
CA THR A 355 -19.42 -1.60 19.98
C THR A 355 -19.56 -2.99 20.58
N TYR A 356 -18.82 -3.97 20.06
CA TYR A 356 -18.83 -5.37 20.50
C TYR A 356 -20.25 -5.97 20.62
N GLY A 357 -21.08 -5.77 19.59
CA GLY A 357 -22.49 -6.18 19.55
C GLY A 357 -23.42 -5.17 20.24
N ASP A 358 -23.27 -4.99 21.56
CA ASP A 358 -24.14 -4.16 22.39
C ASP A 358 -23.44 -2.87 22.87
N LYS A 359 -23.86 -1.71 22.33
CA LYS A 359 -23.45 -0.38 22.83
C LYS A 359 -23.71 -0.22 24.34
N ALA A 360 -24.85 -0.67 24.86
CA ALA A 360 -25.17 -0.54 26.27
C ALA A 360 -24.24 -1.40 27.15
N ALA A 361 -23.91 -2.63 26.75
CA ALA A 361 -22.90 -3.46 27.41
C ALA A 361 -21.52 -2.81 27.37
N THR A 362 -21.14 -2.23 26.24
CA THR A 362 -19.85 -1.54 26.09
C THR A 362 -19.77 -0.32 26.99
N LEU A 363 -20.83 0.48 27.09
CA LEU A 363 -20.91 1.57 28.07
C LEU A 363 -20.94 1.09 29.53
N ARG A 364 -21.47 -0.11 29.84
CA ARG A 364 -21.36 -0.71 31.18
C ARG A 364 -19.91 -1.11 31.50
N ARG A 365 -19.24 -1.84 30.60
CA ARG A 365 -17.82 -2.23 30.75
C ARG A 365 -16.90 -1.02 30.83
N PHE A 366 -17.17 0.05 30.06
CA PHE A 366 -16.44 1.31 30.16
C PHE A 366 -16.54 1.93 31.56
N ARG A 367 -17.74 2.02 32.16
CA ARG A 367 -17.91 2.53 33.54
C ARG A 367 -17.10 1.72 34.55
N GLU A 368 -17.20 0.40 34.49
CA GLU A 368 -16.49 -0.53 35.37
C GLU A 368 -14.96 -0.38 35.25
N ASN A 369 -14.45 -0.25 34.02
CA ASN A 369 -13.02 -0.11 33.78
C ASN A 369 -12.51 1.31 34.06
N TYR A 370 -13.28 2.36 33.76
CA TYR A 370 -12.94 3.74 34.12
C TYR A 370 -12.81 3.94 35.64
N ALA A 371 -13.65 3.27 36.43
CA ALA A 371 -13.55 3.24 37.88
C ALA A 371 -12.24 2.60 38.40
N ARG A 372 -11.58 1.76 37.59
CA ARG A 372 -10.32 1.08 37.92
C ARG A 372 -9.05 1.83 37.48
N LEU A 373 -9.16 2.82 36.58
CA LEU A 373 -8.03 3.66 36.15
C LEU A 373 -7.45 4.48 37.32
N SER A 374 -6.17 4.87 37.24
CA SER A 374 -5.59 5.76 38.25
C SER A 374 -6.22 7.15 38.25
N ASN A 375 -6.04 7.88 39.35
CA ASN A 375 -6.42 9.29 39.40
C ASN A 375 -5.62 10.15 38.41
N GLY A 376 -4.39 9.74 38.09
CA GLY A 376 -3.52 10.38 37.10
C GLY A 376 -4.08 10.30 35.69
N VAL A 377 -4.52 9.11 35.28
CA VAL A 377 -5.25 8.93 34.02
C VAL A 377 -6.60 9.67 34.05
N ARG A 378 -7.43 9.48 35.08
CA ARG A 378 -8.78 10.06 35.13
C ARG A 378 -8.84 11.59 35.09
N ARG A 379 -7.86 12.30 35.64
CA ARG A 379 -7.80 13.78 35.57
C ARG A 379 -7.54 14.29 34.14
N ARG A 380 -6.81 13.52 33.31
CA ARG A 380 -6.41 13.91 31.94
C ARG A 380 -7.27 13.31 30.83
N LEU A 381 -7.91 12.17 31.08
CA LEU A 381 -8.70 11.47 30.06
C LEU A 381 -9.90 12.32 29.63
N VAL A 382 -10.02 12.50 28.32
CA VAL A 382 -11.18 13.09 27.63
C VAL A 382 -11.65 12.10 26.56
N LEU A 383 -12.96 12.04 26.31
CA LEU A 383 -13.52 11.20 25.25
C LEU A 383 -13.73 12.02 23.98
N GLU A 384 -13.76 11.35 22.84
CA GLU A 384 -14.03 11.93 21.52
C GLU A 384 -15.04 11.07 20.76
N ASN A 385 -15.99 11.72 20.06
CA ASN A 385 -16.87 11.05 19.12
C ASN A 385 -16.10 10.58 17.89
N ASP A 386 -16.44 9.40 17.38
CA ASP A 386 -15.74 8.75 16.27
C ASP A 386 -16.61 8.61 15.01
N ASP A 387 -15.98 8.21 13.91
CA ASP A 387 -16.49 8.10 12.56
C ASP A 387 -17.00 6.69 12.19
N VAL A 388 -17.03 5.78 13.17
CA VAL A 388 -17.43 4.37 12.98
C VAL A 388 -18.68 4.01 13.77
N SER A 389 -18.74 4.38 15.05
CA SER A 389 -19.66 3.75 16.02
C SER A 389 -20.30 4.71 17.02
N TRP A 390 -19.59 5.75 17.48
CA TRP A 390 -20.01 6.52 18.66
C TRP A 390 -20.22 8.00 18.35
N SER A 391 -21.50 8.39 18.30
CA SER A 391 -21.90 9.78 18.14
C SER A 391 -21.70 10.59 19.42
N VAL A 392 -21.73 11.92 19.29
CA VAL A 392 -21.84 12.85 20.43
C VAL A 392 -23.00 12.50 21.36
N HIS A 393 -24.11 11.98 20.82
CA HIS A 393 -25.32 11.68 21.61
C HIS A 393 -25.17 10.41 22.45
N ASP A 394 -24.40 9.43 21.95
CA ASP A 394 -24.05 8.24 22.72
C ASP A 394 -23.07 8.59 23.86
N LEU A 395 -22.08 9.46 23.60
CA LEU A 395 -20.97 9.73 24.52
C LEU A 395 -21.24 10.85 25.52
N LEU A 396 -22.01 11.88 25.16
CA LEU A 396 -22.26 13.02 26.05
C LEU A 396 -22.92 12.64 27.39
N PRO A 397 -23.92 11.72 27.45
CA PRO A 397 -24.51 11.29 28.72
C PRO A 397 -23.49 10.60 29.66
N ILE A 398 -22.63 9.71 29.14
CA ILE A 398 -21.60 9.05 29.96
C ILE A 398 -20.47 10.03 30.34
N CYS A 399 -20.17 11.02 29.50
CA CYS A 399 -19.28 12.14 29.81
C CYS A 399 -19.82 13.04 30.94
N GLU A 400 -21.14 13.30 30.93
CA GLU A 400 -21.83 14.00 32.02
C GLU A 400 -21.82 13.18 33.32
N GLU A 401 -22.14 11.89 33.25
CA GLU A 401 -22.18 10.95 34.39
C GLU A 401 -20.81 10.75 35.06
N LEU A 402 -19.79 10.34 34.28
CA LEU A 402 -18.45 10.02 34.78
C LEU A 402 -17.56 11.25 34.96
N ASN A 403 -18.10 12.45 34.71
CA ASN A 403 -17.37 13.71 34.68
C ASN A 403 -16.14 13.68 33.75
N ILE A 404 -16.30 13.14 32.54
CA ILE A 404 -15.28 13.12 31.49
C ILE A 404 -15.56 14.27 30.52
N PRO A 405 -14.57 15.10 30.14
CA PRO A 405 -14.75 16.10 29.10
C PRO A 405 -14.94 15.43 27.74
N LEU A 406 -15.90 15.91 26.95
CA LEU A 406 -16.12 15.46 25.57
C LEU A 406 -15.45 16.43 24.59
N VAL A 407 -14.48 15.95 23.83
CA VAL A 407 -14.03 16.63 22.61
C VAL A 407 -15.11 16.44 21.56
N LEU A 408 -15.55 17.53 20.95
CA LEU A 408 -16.28 17.48 19.70
C LEU A 408 -15.27 17.43 18.55
N ASP A 409 -15.31 16.35 17.78
CA ASP A 409 -14.79 16.33 16.42
C ASP A 409 -15.94 16.55 15.44
N TYR A 410 -15.85 17.61 14.64
CA TYR A 410 -16.89 17.98 13.67
C TYR A 410 -16.97 17.04 12.47
N HIS A 411 -15.85 16.47 12.04
CA HIS A 411 -15.79 15.59 10.88
C HIS A 411 -16.41 14.25 11.22
N HIS A 412 -15.98 13.64 12.32
CA HIS A 412 -16.57 12.43 12.88
C HIS A 412 -18.06 12.64 13.14
N HIS A 413 -18.47 13.80 13.67
CA HIS A 413 -19.89 14.10 13.88
C HIS A 413 -20.69 14.17 12.56
N ASN A 414 -20.11 14.65 11.46
CA ASN A 414 -20.75 14.64 10.14
C ASN A 414 -20.83 13.24 9.50
N ILE A 415 -20.19 12.23 10.09
CA ILE A 415 -20.24 10.83 9.67
C ILE A 415 -21.21 10.05 10.58
N VAL A 416 -21.07 10.17 11.91
CA VAL A 416 -21.87 9.48 12.92
C VAL A 416 -22.59 10.47 13.85
N PHE A 417 -23.90 10.61 13.62
CA PHE A 417 -24.79 11.50 14.37
C PHE A 417 -26.14 10.84 14.66
N ASP A 418 -26.90 11.45 15.59
CA ASP A 418 -28.25 11.01 15.94
C ASP A 418 -29.23 11.29 14.79
N PRO A 419 -30.15 10.38 14.43
CA PRO A 419 -31.09 10.58 13.31
C PRO A 419 -32.02 11.81 13.40
N SER A 420 -32.16 12.43 14.58
CA SER A 420 -32.89 13.69 14.75
C SER A 420 -32.09 14.94 14.33
N MET A 421 -30.77 14.81 14.17
CA MET A 421 -29.87 15.82 13.61
C MET A 421 -29.75 15.68 12.10
N ARG A 422 -29.37 16.75 11.40
CA ARG A 422 -28.83 16.68 10.04
C ARG A 422 -27.32 16.90 10.08
N GLU A 423 -26.61 16.22 9.20
CA GLU A 423 -25.22 16.53 8.84
C GLU A 423 -24.98 18.04 8.63
N GLY A 424 -23.82 18.50 9.07
CA GLY A 424 -23.39 19.88 9.00
C GLY A 424 -23.24 20.51 10.40
N THR A 425 -22.62 21.69 10.43
CA THR A 425 -22.23 22.32 11.70
C THR A 425 -23.36 23.02 12.45
N LEU A 426 -24.56 23.19 11.89
CA LEU A 426 -25.64 23.95 12.55
C LEU A 426 -26.33 23.16 13.68
N GLY A 427 -26.67 21.89 13.45
CA GLY A 427 -27.45 21.09 14.40
C GLY A 427 -26.72 20.91 15.75
N ILE A 428 -25.42 20.63 15.69
CA ILE A 428 -24.59 20.34 16.86
C ILE A 428 -24.44 21.52 17.84
N MET A 429 -24.68 22.76 17.37
CA MET A 429 -24.58 23.97 18.20
C MET A 429 -25.49 23.91 19.44
N GLY A 430 -26.65 23.22 19.33
CA GLY A 430 -27.58 23.04 20.46
C GLY A 430 -27.00 22.22 21.63
N LEU A 431 -25.89 21.50 21.44
CA LEU A 431 -25.20 20.74 22.49
C LEU A 431 -23.98 21.45 23.09
N TYR A 432 -23.53 22.60 22.53
CA TYR A 432 -22.30 23.27 22.99
C TYR A 432 -22.31 23.58 24.48
N ASP A 433 -23.43 24.09 25.00
CA ASP A 433 -23.63 24.37 26.42
C ASP A 433 -23.37 23.16 27.32
N ARG A 434 -23.79 21.96 26.89
CA ARG A 434 -23.60 20.70 27.62
C ARG A 434 -22.16 20.23 27.50
N ILE A 435 -21.60 20.27 26.29
CA ILE A 435 -20.21 19.91 26.02
C ILE A 435 -19.27 20.80 26.84
N ALA A 436 -19.42 22.13 26.78
CA ALA A 436 -18.62 23.09 27.53
C ALA A 436 -18.67 22.86 29.05
N LYS A 437 -19.85 22.55 29.61
CA LYS A 437 -20.00 22.16 31.02
C LYS A 437 -19.14 20.95 31.39
N THR A 438 -18.90 19.99 30.48
CA THR A 438 -18.01 18.85 30.77
C THR A 438 -16.55 19.26 30.98
N TRP A 439 -16.07 20.28 30.28
CA TRP A 439 -14.73 20.87 30.45
C TRP A 439 -14.65 21.75 31.70
N THR A 440 -15.64 22.63 31.90
CA THR A 440 -15.69 23.55 33.04
C THR A 440 -15.70 22.80 34.38
N ARG A 441 -16.41 21.68 34.50
CA ARG A 441 -16.43 20.85 35.74
C ARG A 441 -15.07 20.31 36.16
N LYS A 442 -14.12 20.12 35.23
CA LYS A 442 -12.73 19.73 35.55
C LYS A 442 -11.75 20.92 35.57
N ASN A 443 -12.21 22.14 35.28
CA ASN A 443 -11.38 23.32 35.12
C ASN A 443 -10.24 23.11 34.09
N ILE A 444 -10.60 22.54 32.94
CA ILE A 444 -9.73 22.31 31.79
C ILE A 444 -10.20 23.25 30.67
N LYS A 445 -9.30 23.96 29.99
CA LYS A 445 -9.69 24.78 28.83
C LYS A 445 -10.24 23.86 27.74
N GLN A 446 -11.41 24.17 27.20
CA GLN A 446 -12.01 23.37 26.14
C GLN A 446 -11.09 23.26 24.91
N LYS A 447 -11.18 22.13 24.20
CA LYS A 447 -10.67 21.96 22.84
C LYS A 447 -11.72 21.31 21.96
N MET A 448 -11.57 21.49 20.66
CA MET A 448 -12.30 20.76 19.63
C MET A 448 -11.32 20.24 18.57
N HIS A 449 -11.71 19.24 17.80
CA HIS A 449 -10.99 18.77 16.62
C HIS A 449 -11.76 19.17 15.35
N TYR A 450 -11.04 19.43 14.26
CA TYR A 450 -11.62 19.83 12.98
C TYR A 450 -10.84 19.29 11.79
N SER A 451 -11.55 18.60 10.92
CA SER A 451 -11.14 18.20 9.57
C SER A 451 -12.34 18.31 8.61
N GLU A 452 -12.07 18.14 7.32
CA GLU A 452 -13.08 18.07 6.25
C GLU A 452 -12.83 16.77 5.45
N PRO A 453 -13.85 16.12 4.85
CA PRO A 453 -13.65 15.00 3.94
C PRO A 453 -12.85 15.41 2.70
N THR A 454 -12.26 14.45 1.98
CA THR A 454 -11.72 14.68 0.64
C THR A 454 -12.80 15.13 -0.34
N ALA A 455 -12.45 15.91 -1.35
CA ALA A 455 -13.42 16.54 -2.27
C ALA A 455 -14.33 15.54 -2.98
N ASP A 456 -13.77 14.38 -3.36
CA ASP A 456 -14.46 13.33 -4.12
C ASP A 456 -15.01 12.21 -3.20
N ALA A 457 -15.18 12.48 -1.90
CA ALA A 457 -15.64 11.48 -0.93
C ALA A 457 -17.13 11.15 -1.08
N VAL A 458 -17.45 10.14 -1.89
CA VAL A 458 -18.83 9.66 -2.11
C VAL A 458 -19.24 8.57 -1.10
N THR A 459 -18.42 7.54 -0.91
CA THR A 459 -18.76 6.42 0.01
C THR A 459 -18.59 6.82 1.48
N PRO A 460 -19.27 6.15 2.44
CA PRO A 460 -18.99 6.34 3.87
C PRO A 460 -17.54 6.03 4.26
N ARG A 461 -16.87 5.09 3.56
CA ARG A 461 -15.46 4.75 3.79
C ARG A 461 -14.52 5.86 3.30
N ASP A 462 -14.82 6.47 2.16
CA ASP A 462 -14.07 7.64 1.66
C ASP A 462 -14.34 8.89 2.48
N ARG A 463 -15.57 9.07 2.97
CA ARG A 463 -15.95 10.19 3.83
C ARG A 463 -15.26 10.23 5.19
N ARG A 464 -14.57 9.16 5.60
CA ARG A 464 -13.65 9.11 6.75
C ARG A 464 -12.25 9.65 6.43
N LYS A 465 -11.88 9.75 5.14
CA LYS A 465 -10.55 10.22 4.74
C LYS A 465 -10.46 11.73 4.96
N HIS A 466 -9.59 12.14 5.88
CA HIS A 466 -9.26 13.54 6.09
C HIS A 466 -8.65 14.15 4.81
N SER A 467 -9.13 15.33 4.46
CA SER A 467 -8.57 16.20 3.42
C SER A 467 -7.10 16.57 3.66
N ALA A 468 -6.41 16.95 2.59
CA ALA A 468 -5.07 17.51 2.66
C ALA A 468 -5.03 18.78 3.53
N ARG A 469 -6.01 19.67 3.31
CA ARG A 469 -6.21 20.94 4.02
C ARG A 469 -7.71 21.26 4.13
N VAL A 470 -8.07 22.04 5.15
CA VAL A 470 -9.45 22.48 5.43
C VAL A 470 -9.71 23.88 4.90
N LYS A 471 -10.93 24.14 4.43
CA LYS A 471 -11.34 25.37 3.72
C LYS A 471 -11.98 26.41 4.62
N THR A 472 -12.52 26.03 5.79
CA THR A 472 -13.21 26.97 6.69
C THR A 472 -12.91 26.74 8.17
N LEU A 473 -13.51 27.56 9.04
CA LEU A 473 -13.52 27.38 10.49
C LEU A 473 -14.90 26.91 10.96
N PRO A 474 -15.01 26.00 11.94
CA PRO A 474 -16.28 25.61 12.52
C PRO A 474 -16.89 26.75 13.37
N PRO A 475 -18.22 26.75 13.60
CA PRO A 475 -18.92 27.78 14.36
C PRO A 475 -18.70 27.62 15.88
N CYS A 476 -17.47 27.82 16.33
CA CYS A 476 -17.08 27.73 17.74
C CYS A 476 -16.86 29.10 18.40
N GLU A 477 -16.48 29.10 19.69
CA GLU A 477 -16.13 30.34 20.39
C GLU A 477 -14.84 30.95 19.84
N THR A 478 -14.76 32.29 19.80
CA THR A 478 -13.62 33.02 19.23
C THR A 478 -12.27 32.73 19.88
N ASP A 479 -12.25 32.22 21.12
CA ASP A 479 -11.04 31.90 21.89
C ASP A 479 -10.76 30.39 22.01
N MET A 480 -11.46 29.54 21.24
CA MET A 480 -11.33 28.08 21.25
C MET A 480 -9.91 27.59 20.90
N ASP A 481 -9.46 26.51 21.55
CA ASP A 481 -8.26 25.78 21.10
C ASP A 481 -8.71 24.69 20.11
N LEU A 482 -8.38 24.85 18.83
CA LEU A 482 -8.82 23.99 17.73
C LEU A 482 -7.64 23.21 17.15
N MET A 483 -7.72 21.87 17.18
CA MET A 483 -6.76 21.00 16.52
C MET A 483 -7.22 20.75 15.09
N ILE A 484 -6.35 21.00 14.11
CA ILE A 484 -6.61 20.73 12.70
C ILE A 484 -6.08 19.33 12.36
N GLU A 485 -6.99 18.42 12.04
CA GLU A 485 -6.75 16.99 11.81
C GLU A 485 -6.48 16.68 10.32
N ALA A 486 -5.79 17.57 9.59
CA ALA A 486 -5.55 17.42 8.16
C ALA A 486 -4.32 16.54 7.83
N LYS A 487 -4.19 16.06 6.58
CA LYS A 487 -2.98 15.33 6.16
C LYS A 487 -1.73 16.22 6.20
N ASP A 488 -1.81 17.46 5.73
CA ASP A 488 -0.65 18.36 5.55
C ASP A 488 -0.23 19.15 6.80
N LYS A 489 -0.77 18.76 7.97
CA LYS A 489 -0.36 19.24 9.31
C LYS A 489 -0.34 20.76 9.44
N GLU A 490 0.83 21.38 9.65
CA GLU A 490 0.95 22.81 9.86
C GLU A 490 0.60 23.65 8.62
N GLN A 491 0.68 23.06 7.41
CA GLN A 491 0.34 23.76 6.17
C GLN A 491 -1.17 24.07 6.10
N ALA A 492 -2.01 23.17 6.61
CA ALA A 492 -3.46 23.41 6.76
C ALA A 492 -3.76 24.53 7.77
N VAL A 493 -2.94 24.65 8.83
CA VAL A 493 -3.04 25.77 9.79
C VAL A 493 -2.64 27.08 9.11
N PHE A 494 -1.55 27.11 8.35
CA PHE A 494 -1.11 28.28 7.59
C PHE A 494 -2.13 28.73 6.54
N GLU A 495 -2.81 27.79 5.86
CA GLU A 495 -3.87 28.16 4.91
C GLU A 495 -5.07 28.81 5.60
N LEU A 496 -5.54 28.28 6.74
CA LEU A 496 -6.61 28.93 7.53
C LEU A 496 -6.18 30.31 8.02
N MET A 497 -4.95 30.43 8.53
CA MET A 497 -4.40 31.72 8.98
C MET A 497 -4.37 32.74 7.84
N ARG A 498 -3.93 32.35 6.65
CA ARG A 498 -3.87 33.20 5.44
C ARG A 498 -5.28 33.59 4.95
N THR A 499 -6.18 32.61 4.83
CA THR A 499 -7.55 32.78 4.29
C THR A 499 -8.38 33.74 5.14
N PHE A 500 -8.34 33.59 6.47
CA PHE A 500 -9.11 34.43 7.39
C PHE A 500 -8.31 35.59 8.00
N LYS A 501 -7.04 35.78 7.60
CA LYS A 501 -6.09 36.78 8.13
C LYS A 501 -6.00 36.75 9.66
N LEU A 502 -5.89 35.54 10.21
CA LEU A 502 -5.81 35.29 11.66
C LEU A 502 -4.51 35.84 12.24
N PRO A 503 -4.44 36.19 13.54
CA PRO A 503 -3.21 36.75 14.14
C PRO A 503 -1.96 35.91 13.84
N GLY A 504 -0.94 36.52 13.24
CA GLY A 504 0.30 35.86 12.84
C GLY A 504 0.33 35.30 11.41
N TRP A 505 -0.71 35.51 10.59
CA TRP A 505 -0.75 35.07 9.18
C TRP A 505 0.39 35.62 8.32
N ASP A 506 1.01 36.71 8.75
CA ASP A 506 2.10 37.41 8.09
C ASP A 506 3.50 36.86 8.45
N LEU A 507 3.60 36.03 9.51
CA LEU A 507 4.88 35.53 10.04
C LEU A 507 5.54 34.45 9.17
N PHE A 508 4.77 33.75 8.33
CA PHE A 508 5.22 32.64 7.48
C PHE A 508 5.21 32.99 5.99
N ASN A 509 5.27 34.28 5.63
CA ASN A 509 5.39 34.72 4.23
C ASN A 509 6.73 34.30 3.58
N ASP A 510 7.75 33.97 4.38
CA ASP A 510 9.03 33.39 3.96
C ASP A 510 8.99 31.86 3.81
N VAL A 511 7.90 31.21 4.24
CA VAL A 511 7.71 29.76 4.12
C VAL A 511 7.03 29.44 2.79
N ILE A 512 7.74 28.74 1.91
CA ILE A 512 7.19 28.20 0.68
C ILE A 512 6.04 27.25 1.05
N PRO A 513 4.80 27.46 0.56
CA PRO A 513 3.72 26.52 0.78
C PRO A 513 4.09 25.18 0.19
N HIS A 514 3.99 24.10 0.97
CA HIS A 514 4.16 22.75 0.45
C HIS A 514 2.94 22.39 -0.40
N GLU A 515 3.04 22.65 -1.70
CA GLU A 515 2.07 22.15 -2.69
C GLU A 515 2.29 20.65 -2.87
N ARG A 516 1.18 19.91 -2.88
CA ARG A 516 1.15 18.52 -3.30
C ARG A 516 0.60 18.51 -4.71
N ASP A 517 0.93 17.47 -5.47
CA ASP A 517 0.46 17.32 -6.84
C ASP A 517 -1.07 17.07 -6.94
N ASP A 518 -1.79 17.01 -5.79
CA ASP A 518 -3.26 16.96 -5.61
C ASP A 518 -3.99 18.28 -5.17
N GLU A 519 -3.53 19.49 -5.54
CA GLU A 519 -4.44 20.66 -5.75
C GLU A 519 -4.25 21.28 -7.15
N PRO A 520 -5.30 21.43 -7.98
CA PRO A 520 -5.19 22.04 -9.30
C PRO A 520 -4.75 23.51 -9.21
N ARG A 521 -3.65 23.86 -9.89
CA ARG A 521 -3.01 25.20 -9.82
C ARG A 521 -3.99 26.34 -10.12
N LYS A 522 -4.26 27.19 -9.12
CA LYS A 522 -5.03 28.44 -9.29
C LYS A 522 -4.20 29.47 -10.07
N GLY A 523 -4.52 29.62 -11.35
CA GLY A 523 -3.81 30.54 -12.26
C GLY A 523 -3.81 32.00 -11.76
N SER A 524 -2.62 32.57 -11.61
CA SER A 524 -2.45 33.98 -11.24
C SER A 524 -2.86 34.90 -12.38
N ALA A 525 -3.61 35.96 -12.04
CA ALA A 525 -4.13 36.90 -13.03
C ALA A 525 -2.98 37.68 -13.72
N ARG A 526 -2.91 37.59 -15.05
CA ARG A 526 -1.94 38.34 -15.86
C ARG A 526 -2.22 39.84 -15.82
N GLU A 527 -1.34 40.61 -15.18
CA GLU A 527 -1.21 42.04 -15.50
C GLU A 527 -0.58 42.23 -16.89
N THR A 528 -1.14 43.15 -17.67
CA THR A 528 -0.79 43.33 -19.08
C THR A 528 0.38 44.32 -19.28
N GLY A 529 1.58 43.79 -19.56
CA GLY A 529 2.76 44.58 -19.94
C GLY A 529 2.89 44.81 -21.46
N LYS A 530 2.98 46.07 -21.90
CA LYS A 530 3.25 46.44 -23.30
C LYS A 530 4.72 46.21 -23.65
N GLY A 531 5.00 45.63 -24.82
CA GLY A 531 6.36 45.29 -25.25
C GLY A 531 7.19 46.45 -25.84
N ALA A 532 8.52 46.27 -25.89
CA ALA A 532 9.44 47.14 -26.62
C ALA A 532 10.60 46.36 -27.29
N LYS A 533 10.80 46.70 -28.57
CA LYS A 533 11.73 46.23 -29.61
C LYS A 533 13.16 45.76 -29.26
N LYS A 534 13.62 44.79 -30.06
CA LYS A 534 15.02 44.38 -30.31
C LYS A 534 15.98 45.54 -30.67
N GLY A 535 17.25 45.38 -30.28
CA GLY A 535 18.43 46.02 -30.88
C GLY A 535 19.55 44.98 -31.08
N LYS A 536 20.39 45.13 -32.11
CA LYS A 536 21.36 44.11 -32.57
C LYS A 536 22.67 44.77 -33.01
N LYS A 537 23.84 44.33 -32.52
CA LYS A 537 25.08 44.18 -33.32
C LYS A 537 26.27 43.56 -32.57
N ASN A 538 27.15 42.97 -33.38
CA ASN A 538 28.43 42.32 -33.07
C ASN A 538 29.58 43.35 -32.83
N ASP A 539 30.71 42.94 -32.27
CA ASP A 539 31.93 42.51 -33.03
C ASP A 539 33.05 42.01 -32.07
N ALA A 540 34.16 41.50 -32.61
CA ALA A 540 35.02 40.48 -31.97
C ALA A 540 36.45 40.92 -31.54
N ALA A 541 37.12 40.10 -30.71
CA ALA A 541 38.49 39.54 -30.89
C ALA A 541 39.33 39.35 -29.58
N ASP A 542 40.17 38.29 -29.62
CA ASP A 542 41.39 37.97 -28.84
C ASP A 542 41.39 37.72 -27.31
N GLY A 543 41.42 36.42 -26.94
CA GLY A 543 42.70 35.77 -26.59
C GLY A 543 43.11 35.61 -25.11
N ALA A 544 42.93 34.39 -24.55
CA ALA A 544 43.88 33.69 -23.66
C ALA A 544 43.34 32.30 -23.24
N GLU A 545 44.20 31.28 -23.19
CA GLU A 545 43.85 29.95 -22.66
C GLU A 545 43.84 29.94 -21.12
N GLY A 546 42.83 29.26 -20.54
CA GLY A 546 42.70 28.95 -19.13
C GLY A 546 41.64 27.86 -18.95
N PRO A 547 41.65 27.07 -17.85
CA PRO A 547 40.81 25.87 -17.75
C PRO A 547 39.32 26.20 -17.85
N CYS A 548 38.60 25.53 -18.75
CA CYS A 548 37.14 25.64 -18.81
C CYS A 548 36.52 25.19 -17.48
N PRO A 549 35.69 26.01 -16.82
CA PRO A 549 34.82 25.51 -15.76
C PRO A 549 33.80 24.52 -16.36
N PRO A 550 33.22 23.62 -15.55
CA PRO A 550 32.15 22.73 -16.04
C PRO A 550 30.99 23.56 -16.62
N ASN A 551 30.39 23.05 -17.69
CA ASN A 551 29.21 23.66 -18.30
C ASN A 551 28.06 23.69 -17.29
N VAL A 552 27.85 24.85 -16.67
CA VAL A 552 26.62 25.14 -15.91
C VAL A 552 25.54 25.42 -16.94
N ILE A 553 24.73 24.41 -17.22
CA ILE A 553 23.47 24.53 -17.97
C ILE A 553 22.64 25.61 -17.28
N SER A 554 22.19 26.61 -18.05
CA SER A 554 21.46 27.73 -17.46
C SER A 554 20.02 27.32 -17.11
N PRO A 555 19.36 27.94 -16.10
CA PRO A 555 17.95 27.68 -15.80
C PRO A 555 16.97 27.99 -16.96
N GLU A 556 17.47 28.59 -18.05
CA GLU A 556 16.71 28.93 -19.26
C GLU A 556 16.69 27.77 -20.29
N GLU A 557 17.48 26.71 -20.07
CA GLU A 557 17.48 25.49 -20.90
C GLU A 557 16.55 24.37 -20.35
N PHE A 558 16.01 24.52 -19.13
CA PHE A 558 14.89 23.72 -18.63
C PHE A 558 13.54 24.25 -19.16
N GLY A 559 13.39 24.21 -20.49
CA GLY A 559 12.24 24.75 -21.22
C GLY A 559 11.39 23.66 -21.89
N MET A 560 10.30 23.25 -21.25
CA MET A 560 9.26 22.43 -21.89
C MET A 560 8.63 23.16 -23.09
N GLY A 561 8.83 22.63 -24.30
CA GLY A 561 8.06 22.98 -25.50
C GLY A 561 8.45 24.29 -26.20
N GLY A 562 9.17 24.19 -27.32
CA GLY A 562 9.22 25.26 -28.32
C GLY A 562 7.85 25.49 -29.00
N GLN A 563 7.73 26.55 -29.81
CA GLN A 563 6.47 27.06 -30.41
C GLN A 563 5.61 26.07 -31.25
N GLN A 564 5.99 24.80 -31.38
CA GLN A 564 5.27 23.77 -32.14
C GLN A 564 5.06 22.45 -31.36
N ASN A 565 5.32 22.39 -30.05
CA ASN A 565 5.23 21.16 -29.24
C ASN A 565 5.97 19.94 -29.85
N ARG A 566 7.11 20.18 -30.52
CA ARG A 566 8.01 19.10 -30.96
C ARG A 566 9.17 18.96 -29.97
N VAL A 567 9.48 17.72 -29.60
CA VAL A 567 10.65 17.36 -28.80
C VAL A 567 11.91 17.75 -29.56
N TYR A 568 12.77 18.56 -28.92
CA TYR A 568 14.10 18.87 -29.45
C TYR A 568 15.04 17.71 -29.10
N TRP A 569 15.26 16.83 -30.06
CA TRP A 569 16.35 15.85 -29.98
C TRP A 569 17.71 16.56 -30.07
N PRO A 570 18.77 16.03 -29.41
CA PRO A 570 20.08 16.66 -29.44
C PRO A 570 20.62 16.81 -30.89
N PRO A 571 21.57 17.74 -31.15
CA PRO A 571 22.08 18.03 -32.50
C PRO A 571 22.81 16.88 -33.22
N ASP A 572 22.85 15.69 -32.64
CA ASP A 572 23.30 14.46 -33.28
C ASP A 572 22.47 13.25 -32.81
N PHE A 573 22.39 12.25 -33.70
CA PHE A 573 21.84 10.91 -33.48
C PHE A 573 22.79 9.84 -34.03
N GLY A 574 23.37 10.08 -35.22
CA GLY A 574 24.22 9.12 -35.94
C GLY A 574 25.63 8.97 -35.37
N GLY A 575 26.24 10.05 -34.89
CA GLY A 575 27.52 10.01 -34.18
C GLY A 575 27.43 9.22 -32.87
N LYS A 576 26.35 9.42 -32.10
CA LYS A 576 26.02 8.61 -30.92
C LYS A 576 25.82 7.13 -31.26
N THR A 577 25.02 6.82 -32.29
CA THR A 577 24.83 5.43 -32.77
C THR A 577 26.15 4.79 -33.17
N LYS A 578 27.03 5.53 -33.86
CA LYS A 578 28.36 5.05 -34.23
C LYS A 578 29.24 4.81 -33.01
N ALA A 579 29.31 5.77 -32.08
CA ALA A 579 30.11 5.64 -30.85
C ALA A 579 29.67 4.44 -30.00
N PHE A 580 28.36 4.18 -29.93
CA PHE A 580 27.82 2.96 -29.33
C PHE A 580 28.26 1.69 -30.06
N LEU A 581 28.16 1.64 -31.39
CA LEU A 581 28.56 0.45 -32.16
C LEU A 581 30.07 0.17 -32.08
N ASP A 582 30.89 1.22 -32.13
CA ASP A 582 32.34 1.15 -31.98
C ASP A 582 32.72 0.67 -30.55
N TRP A 583 31.99 1.11 -29.52
CA TRP A 583 32.12 0.62 -28.15
C TRP A 583 31.70 -0.84 -28.01
N PHE A 584 30.54 -1.23 -28.55
CA PHE A 584 30.01 -2.58 -28.46
C PHE A 584 31.00 -3.59 -29.08
N LYS A 585 31.50 -3.30 -30.29
CA LYS A 585 32.52 -4.11 -30.99
C LYS A 585 33.86 -4.19 -30.27
N ALA A 586 34.13 -3.28 -29.32
CA ALA A 586 35.34 -3.30 -28.50
C ALA A 586 35.20 -4.14 -27.21
N LEU A 587 33.98 -4.61 -26.86
CA LEU A 587 33.77 -5.46 -25.69
C LEU A 587 34.37 -6.86 -25.90
N PRO A 588 35.18 -7.38 -24.96
CA PRO A 588 35.73 -8.74 -25.07
C PRO A 588 34.63 -9.80 -25.17
N GLY A 589 34.70 -10.66 -26.19
CA GLY A 589 33.70 -11.71 -26.44
C GLY A 589 32.44 -11.25 -27.18
N SER A 590 32.31 -9.96 -27.49
CA SER A 590 31.24 -9.49 -28.39
C SER A 590 31.50 -9.92 -29.84
N THR A 591 30.43 -10.12 -30.59
CA THR A 591 30.48 -10.24 -32.05
C THR A 591 29.38 -9.39 -32.67
N PHE A 592 29.59 -8.90 -33.88
CA PHE A 592 28.58 -8.18 -34.65
C PHE A 592 28.80 -8.46 -36.14
N SER A 593 27.83 -9.08 -36.80
CA SER A 593 27.93 -9.50 -38.19
C SER A 593 28.16 -8.32 -39.14
N GLU A 594 28.96 -8.51 -40.18
CA GLU A 594 29.12 -7.53 -41.26
C GLU A 594 27.91 -7.47 -42.20
N GLN A 595 26.94 -8.39 -42.02
CA GLN A 595 25.71 -8.47 -42.82
C GLN A 595 24.55 -7.64 -42.25
N ILE A 596 24.76 -6.87 -41.18
CA ILE A 596 23.72 -6.11 -40.47
C ILE A 596 24.19 -4.70 -40.13
N GLU A 597 23.27 -3.73 -40.04
CA GLU A 597 23.58 -2.38 -39.57
C GLU A 597 22.49 -1.77 -38.67
N ILE A 598 22.88 -0.86 -37.78
CA ILE A 598 21.92 -0.07 -36.98
C ILE A 598 21.43 1.10 -37.84
N THR A 599 20.14 1.10 -38.14
CA THR A 599 19.48 2.09 -39.01
C THR A 599 18.66 3.09 -38.19
N ASP A 600 18.54 4.33 -38.69
CA ASP A 600 17.62 5.34 -38.18
C ASP A 600 16.21 5.09 -38.75
N LEU A 601 15.28 4.70 -37.89
CA LEU A 601 13.90 4.35 -38.27
C LEU A 601 12.87 5.35 -37.74
N ARG A 602 13.33 6.53 -37.31
CA ARG A 602 12.46 7.58 -36.75
C ARG A 602 11.42 8.10 -37.72
N GLU A 603 11.63 7.97 -39.04
CA GLU A 603 10.61 8.32 -40.06
C GLU A 603 9.31 7.50 -39.93
N ARG A 604 9.39 6.29 -39.36
CA ARG A 604 8.23 5.43 -39.04
C ARG A 604 8.00 5.27 -37.53
N ASN A 605 8.52 6.20 -36.72
CA ASN A 605 8.43 6.20 -35.26
C ASN A 605 9.05 4.97 -34.55
N ALA A 606 10.00 4.27 -35.18
CA ALA A 606 10.62 3.04 -34.65
C ALA A 606 12.09 3.23 -34.20
N GLY A 607 12.45 4.45 -33.78
CA GLY A 607 13.73 4.75 -33.12
C GLY A 607 14.99 4.30 -33.89
N ARG A 608 15.77 3.42 -33.25
CA ARG A 608 16.84 2.64 -33.88
C ARG A 608 16.32 1.23 -34.11
N GLY A 609 16.75 0.59 -35.18
CA GLY A 609 16.56 -0.85 -35.40
C GLY A 609 17.70 -1.43 -36.19
N ILE A 610 17.75 -2.75 -36.32
CA ILE A 610 18.80 -3.45 -37.08
C ILE A 610 18.23 -3.91 -38.42
N VAL A 611 18.95 -3.68 -39.51
CA VAL A 611 18.54 -4.05 -40.87
C VAL A 611 19.60 -4.94 -41.51
N ALA A 612 19.17 -5.93 -42.30
CA ALA A 612 20.06 -6.80 -43.04
C ALA A 612 20.62 -6.10 -44.29
N LEU A 613 21.95 -6.09 -44.45
CA LEU A 613 22.66 -5.55 -45.61
C LEU A 613 22.71 -6.53 -46.81
N GLY A 614 22.42 -7.81 -46.57
CA GLY A 614 22.41 -8.89 -47.55
C GLY A 614 21.40 -9.96 -47.17
N ASP A 615 21.26 -10.99 -48.00
CA ASP A 615 20.44 -12.16 -47.67
C ASP A 615 21.14 -13.01 -46.61
N ILE A 616 20.55 -13.09 -45.41
CA ILE A 616 21.08 -13.84 -44.27
C ILE A 616 20.35 -15.20 -44.22
N PRO A 617 21.04 -16.35 -44.11
CA PRO A 617 20.41 -17.65 -43.91
C PRO A 617 19.65 -17.76 -42.58
N ALA A 618 18.85 -18.82 -42.40
CA ALA A 618 18.37 -19.24 -41.08
C ALA A 618 19.54 -19.67 -40.17
N ASP A 619 19.29 -19.74 -38.87
CA ASP A 619 20.22 -20.20 -37.82
C ASP A 619 21.57 -19.45 -37.81
N THR A 620 21.60 -18.24 -38.36
CA THR A 620 22.83 -17.43 -38.47
C THR A 620 22.94 -16.51 -37.27
N VAL A 621 24.01 -16.66 -36.49
CA VAL A 621 24.32 -15.75 -35.38
C VAL A 621 24.61 -14.35 -35.95
N LEU A 622 23.80 -13.40 -35.53
CA LEU A 622 23.81 -12.00 -35.95
C LEU A 622 24.77 -11.18 -35.09
N PHE A 623 24.74 -11.40 -33.77
CA PHE A 623 25.65 -10.79 -32.81
C PHE A 623 25.68 -11.59 -31.49
N THR A 624 26.72 -11.34 -30.69
CA THR A 624 26.95 -11.95 -29.38
C THR A 624 27.13 -10.85 -28.34
N VAL A 625 26.40 -10.93 -27.23
CA VAL A 625 26.49 -10.01 -26.09
C VAL A 625 27.10 -10.78 -24.91
N PRO A 626 28.36 -10.50 -24.50
CA PRO A 626 28.95 -11.16 -23.34
C PRO A 626 28.22 -10.74 -22.05
N ARG A 627 28.00 -11.66 -21.10
CA ARG A 627 27.27 -11.34 -19.86
C ARG A 627 27.91 -10.20 -19.05
N SER A 628 29.23 -10.03 -19.13
CA SER A 628 29.97 -8.90 -18.52
C SER A 628 29.65 -7.51 -19.10
N GLY A 629 29.00 -7.46 -20.27
CA GLY A 629 28.52 -6.24 -20.93
C GLY A 629 27.09 -5.82 -20.56
N ILE A 630 26.29 -6.72 -19.97
CA ILE A 630 24.91 -6.45 -19.50
C ILE A 630 24.97 -5.48 -18.31
N ILE A 631 24.00 -4.57 -18.17
CA ILE A 631 23.84 -3.77 -16.93
C ILE A 631 22.86 -4.52 -16.01
N ASN A 632 23.36 -5.02 -14.88
CA ASN A 632 22.53 -5.51 -13.79
C ASN A 632 23.24 -5.28 -12.44
N ILE A 633 22.67 -5.83 -11.37
CA ILE A 633 23.21 -5.72 -10.00
C ILE A 633 24.61 -6.36 -9.89
N GLU A 634 24.85 -7.48 -10.57
CA GLU A 634 26.10 -8.24 -10.50
C GLU A 634 27.26 -7.64 -11.31
N THR A 635 26.96 -7.02 -12.46
CA THR A 635 27.99 -6.45 -13.35
C THR A 635 28.42 -5.03 -12.99
N SER A 636 27.67 -4.37 -12.10
CA SER A 636 27.90 -3.00 -11.64
C SER A 636 28.78 -2.96 -10.39
N GLU A 637 29.80 -2.10 -10.41
CA GLU A 637 30.63 -1.79 -9.24
C GLU A 637 29.82 -1.16 -8.08
N LEU A 638 28.56 -0.78 -8.31
CA LEU A 638 27.68 -0.27 -7.26
C LEU A 638 27.40 -1.33 -6.20
N LYS A 639 27.36 -2.62 -6.55
CA LYS A 639 27.24 -3.72 -5.59
C LYS A 639 28.44 -3.78 -4.64
N GLU A 640 29.64 -3.47 -5.10
CA GLU A 640 30.83 -3.41 -4.24
C GLU A 640 30.89 -2.13 -3.40
N LYS A 641 30.36 -1.01 -3.92
CA LYS A 641 30.34 0.29 -3.23
C LYS A 641 29.23 0.38 -2.18
N LEU A 642 28.06 -0.21 -2.45
CA LEU A 642 26.87 -0.21 -1.60
C LEU A 642 26.28 -1.63 -1.44
N PRO A 643 27.06 -2.64 -0.98
CA PRO A 643 26.60 -4.03 -0.88
C PRO A 643 25.34 -4.18 -0.02
N ASP A 644 25.21 -3.31 0.98
CA ASP A 644 24.08 -3.24 1.91
C ASP A 644 22.73 -2.88 1.25
N VAL A 645 22.75 -2.38 0.01
CA VAL A 645 21.55 -2.08 -0.80
C VAL A 645 21.08 -3.29 -1.62
N PHE A 646 21.96 -4.26 -1.90
CA PHE A 646 21.76 -5.35 -2.86
C PHE A 646 21.90 -6.75 -2.24
N LEU A 647 21.35 -6.95 -1.05
CA LEU A 647 21.40 -8.25 -0.35
C LEU A 647 20.32 -9.21 -0.87
N SER A 648 20.67 -10.49 -1.09
CA SER A 648 19.72 -11.50 -1.59
C SER A 648 18.67 -11.87 -0.52
N PRO A 649 17.39 -12.12 -0.88
CA PRO A 649 16.33 -12.48 0.06
C PRO A 649 16.63 -13.68 0.98
N ASP A 650 17.43 -14.64 0.50
CA ASP A 650 17.90 -15.82 1.26
C ASP A 650 18.72 -15.43 2.51
N SER A 651 19.29 -14.22 2.51
CA SER A 651 20.17 -13.68 3.56
C SER A 651 19.37 -13.14 4.77
N ALA A 652 18.45 -13.93 5.32
CA ALA A 652 17.45 -13.50 6.31
C ALA A 652 18.03 -13.09 7.69
N MET A 653 18.65 -11.90 7.74
CA MET A 653 18.94 -11.08 8.93
C MET A 653 18.88 -9.61 8.49
N GLU A 654 17.89 -8.84 8.96
CA GLU A 654 17.71 -7.42 8.61
C GLU A 654 19.01 -6.60 8.85
N VAL A 655 19.44 -5.85 7.85
CA VAL A 655 20.63 -4.97 7.89
C VAL A 655 20.18 -3.51 7.76
N ASP A 656 20.53 -2.66 8.73
CA ASP A 656 20.14 -1.23 8.90
C ASP A 656 18.63 -0.93 9.08
N GLY A 657 17.74 -1.79 8.56
CA GLY A 657 16.32 -1.47 8.45
C GLY A 657 16.01 -0.51 7.30
N ARG A 658 16.94 -0.34 6.34
CA ARG A 658 16.62 0.22 5.02
C ARG A 658 15.62 -0.72 4.33
N PRO A 659 14.63 -0.21 3.58
CA PRO A 659 13.79 -1.08 2.75
C PRO A 659 14.68 -1.82 1.76
N GLN A 660 14.61 -3.15 1.80
CA GLN A 660 15.27 -4.00 0.80
C GLN A 660 14.71 -3.64 -0.57
N GLN A 661 15.62 -3.47 -1.53
CA GLN A 661 15.24 -3.14 -2.89
C GLN A 661 14.75 -4.44 -3.56
N ASP A 662 13.55 -4.40 -4.11
CA ASP A 662 13.15 -5.37 -5.13
C ASP A 662 14.05 -5.23 -6.37
N ALA A 663 14.08 -6.25 -7.22
CA ALA A 663 14.95 -6.30 -8.40
C ALA A 663 14.79 -5.07 -9.31
N TRP A 664 13.56 -4.55 -9.42
CA TRP A 664 13.21 -3.38 -10.22
C TRP A 664 13.83 -2.08 -9.66
N SER A 665 13.58 -1.80 -8.37
CA SER A 665 14.13 -0.64 -7.66
C SER A 665 15.67 -0.68 -7.65
N ALA A 666 16.25 -1.86 -7.46
CA ALA A 666 17.68 -2.08 -7.51
C ALA A 666 18.28 -1.77 -8.90
N LEU A 667 17.65 -2.22 -9.98
CA LEU A 667 18.11 -1.94 -11.34
C LEU A 667 17.99 -0.45 -11.71
N ILE A 668 16.94 0.24 -11.25
CA ILE A 668 16.82 1.70 -11.42
C ILE A 668 17.98 2.42 -10.73
N ILE A 669 18.31 2.04 -9.50
CA ILE A 669 19.42 2.62 -8.74
C ILE A 669 20.77 2.42 -9.49
N VAL A 670 21.01 1.23 -10.04
CA VAL A 670 22.19 0.92 -10.87
C VAL A 670 22.22 1.78 -12.14
N MET A 671 21.10 1.91 -12.84
CA MET A 671 20.95 2.75 -14.03
C MET A 671 21.23 4.23 -13.73
N MET A 672 20.72 4.76 -12.63
CA MET A 672 20.97 6.14 -12.19
C MET A 672 22.43 6.35 -11.80
N PHE A 673 23.07 5.39 -11.13
CA PHE A 673 24.50 5.46 -10.80
C PHE A 673 25.41 5.54 -12.03
N GLU A 674 25.21 4.66 -13.01
CA GLU A 674 26.01 4.68 -14.24
C GLU A 674 25.73 5.93 -15.09
N TYR A 675 24.50 6.46 -15.06
CA TYR A 675 24.20 7.78 -15.62
C TYR A 675 24.99 8.91 -14.91
N PHE A 676 25.00 8.92 -13.57
CA PHE A 676 25.70 9.92 -12.77
C PHE A 676 27.23 9.89 -12.88
N LYS A 677 27.81 8.72 -13.20
CA LYS A 677 29.24 8.59 -13.52
C LYS A 677 29.66 9.30 -14.81
N GLY A 678 28.73 9.56 -15.73
CA GLY A 678 29.02 10.21 -17.00
C GLY A 678 30.13 9.47 -17.76
N ASP A 679 31.17 10.19 -18.20
CA ASP A 679 32.27 9.62 -18.98
C ASP A 679 33.15 8.61 -18.22
N GLN A 680 32.93 8.43 -16.91
CA GLN A 680 33.56 7.38 -16.10
C GLN A 680 32.77 6.05 -16.11
N SER A 681 31.57 6.02 -16.70
CA SER A 681 30.82 4.78 -16.89
C SER A 681 31.38 3.98 -18.07
N LYS A 682 31.69 2.69 -17.84
CA LYS A 682 32.04 1.77 -18.93
C LYS A 682 30.88 1.57 -19.92
N TRP A 683 29.66 1.95 -19.57
CA TRP A 683 28.45 1.89 -20.41
C TRP A 683 28.00 3.26 -20.95
N LYS A 684 28.79 4.33 -20.78
CA LYS A 684 28.42 5.68 -21.25
C LYS A 684 27.93 5.72 -22.72
N PRO A 685 28.56 5.03 -23.70
CA PRO A 685 28.09 5.05 -25.09
C PRO A 685 26.72 4.39 -25.27
N TYR A 686 26.39 3.41 -24.44
CA TYR A 686 25.06 2.76 -24.41
C TYR A 686 24.02 3.67 -23.76
N ILE A 687 24.31 4.25 -22.59
CA ILE A 687 23.43 5.21 -21.91
C ILE A 687 23.14 6.44 -22.79
N ASP A 688 24.09 6.83 -23.64
CA ASP A 688 23.93 7.93 -24.60
C ASP A 688 22.95 7.64 -25.75
N VAL A 689 22.67 6.37 -26.07
CA VAL A 689 21.71 5.97 -27.13
C VAL A 689 20.33 5.61 -26.59
N LEU A 690 20.18 5.32 -25.29
CA LEU A 690 18.89 5.06 -24.64
C LEU A 690 17.91 6.25 -24.75
N PRO A 691 16.59 6.03 -24.81
CA PRO A 691 15.59 7.10 -24.92
C PRO A 691 15.69 8.15 -23.80
N THR A 692 15.34 9.39 -24.14
CA THR A 692 15.24 10.53 -23.19
C THR A 692 13.80 10.93 -22.90
N SER A 693 12.85 10.45 -23.70
CA SER A 693 11.39 10.57 -23.49
C SER A 693 10.71 9.30 -24.01
N PHE A 694 9.49 9.04 -23.55
CA PHE A 694 8.71 7.86 -23.90
C PHE A 694 7.32 8.24 -24.38
N GLU A 695 6.72 7.36 -25.17
CA GLU A 695 5.32 7.45 -25.60
C GLU A 695 4.39 6.52 -24.80
N THR A 696 4.87 5.91 -23.70
CA THR A 696 4.04 5.15 -22.77
C THR A 696 3.02 6.07 -22.06
N PRO A 697 1.81 5.57 -21.72
CA PRO A 697 0.74 6.32 -21.05
C PRO A 697 1.15 7.04 -19.75
N MET A 698 2.22 6.62 -19.09
CA MET A 698 2.76 7.28 -17.88
C MET A 698 3.20 8.74 -18.12
N PHE A 699 3.54 9.10 -19.37
CA PHE A 699 3.94 10.46 -19.79
C PHE A 699 2.84 11.20 -20.58
N TRP A 700 1.62 10.69 -20.56
CA TRP A 700 0.47 11.31 -21.20
C TRP A 700 -0.22 12.31 -20.26
N SER A 701 -0.86 13.31 -20.84
CA SER A 701 -1.76 14.23 -20.13
C SER A 701 -3.13 13.59 -19.93
N ASP A 702 -3.90 14.06 -18.93
CA ASP A 702 -5.25 13.54 -18.67
C ASP A 702 -6.16 13.57 -19.90
N ALA A 703 -6.04 14.60 -20.74
CA ALA A 703 -6.79 14.73 -21.99
C ALA A 703 -6.38 13.72 -23.08
N GLU A 704 -5.15 13.19 -23.04
CA GLU A 704 -4.71 12.08 -23.89
C GLU A 704 -5.18 10.73 -23.30
N LEU A 705 -5.18 10.60 -21.97
CA LEU A 705 -5.76 9.45 -21.26
C LEU A 705 -7.30 9.39 -21.40
N ASP A 706 -7.97 10.52 -21.67
CA ASP A 706 -9.39 10.63 -22.03
C ASP A 706 -9.73 10.03 -23.41
N GLU A 707 -8.73 9.69 -24.24
CA GLU A 707 -8.95 8.89 -25.45
C GLU A 707 -8.98 7.37 -25.15
N LEU A 708 -8.47 6.92 -23.99
CA LEU A 708 -8.52 5.54 -23.45
C LEU A 708 -9.62 5.34 -22.38
N GLN A 709 -10.59 6.26 -22.30
CA GLN A 709 -11.60 6.37 -21.24
C GLN A 709 -12.40 5.10 -20.86
N ALA A 710 -12.59 4.15 -21.79
CA ALA A 710 -13.32 2.90 -21.55
C ALA A 710 -12.42 1.64 -21.52
N SER A 711 -11.10 1.80 -21.71
CA SER A 711 -10.12 0.72 -21.69
C SER A 711 -9.59 0.50 -20.27
N ALA A 712 -9.45 -0.77 -19.86
CA ALA A 712 -8.77 -1.14 -18.60
C ALA A 712 -7.30 -0.68 -18.56
N THR A 713 -6.70 -0.35 -19.71
CA THR A 713 -5.36 0.25 -19.80
C THR A 713 -5.20 1.48 -18.89
N ARG A 714 -6.26 2.30 -18.73
CA ARG A 714 -6.18 3.57 -17.99
C ARG A 714 -5.98 3.37 -16.48
N SER A 715 -6.61 2.38 -15.87
CA SER A 715 -6.43 2.08 -14.44
C SER A 715 -5.08 1.40 -14.15
N LYS A 716 -4.51 0.70 -15.13
CA LYS A 716 -3.25 -0.08 -14.98
C LYS A 716 -1.95 0.73 -15.11
N ILE A 717 -2.00 2.07 -15.24
CA ILE A 717 -0.81 2.91 -15.49
C ILE A 717 0.14 3.00 -14.28
N GLY A 718 -0.37 2.89 -13.04
CA GLY A 718 0.46 2.73 -11.82
C GLY A 718 1.40 3.91 -11.48
N LYS A 719 1.19 5.10 -12.07
CA LYS A 719 2.13 6.24 -11.92
C LYS A 719 2.33 6.67 -10.46
N ALA A 720 1.27 6.74 -9.68
CA ALA A 720 1.34 7.15 -8.28
C ALA A 720 2.13 6.14 -7.42
N ASP A 721 1.94 4.85 -7.67
CA ASP A 721 2.64 3.77 -6.95
C ASP A 721 4.13 3.75 -7.30
N ALA A 722 4.47 4.03 -8.57
CA ALA A 722 5.84 4.22 -9.01
C ALA A 722 6.51 5.44 -8.33
N GLU A 723 5.81 6.56 -8.21
CA GLU A 723 6.31 7.76 -7.51
C GLU A 723 6.49 7.49 -6.00
N GLU A 724 5.55 6.82 -5.34
CA GLU A 724 5.71 6.39 -3.95
C GLU A 724 6.94 5.48 -3.78
N MET A 725 7.16 4.53 -4.70
CA MET A 725 8.34 3.69 -4.71
C MET A 725 9.64 4.50 -4.90
N PHE A 726 9.68 5.45 -5.83
CA PHE A 726 10.86 6.31 -6.04
C PHE A 726 11.20 7.13 -4.79
N HIS A 727 10.20 7.74 -4.15
CA HIS A 727 10.38 8.52 -2.93
C HIS A 727 10.77 7.66 -1.71
N SER A 728 10.21 6.44 -1.59
CA SER A 728 10.42 5.57 -0.42
C SER A 728 11.65 4.67 -0.52
N LYS A 729 12.04 4.23 -1.73
CA LYS A 729 13.13 3.27 -1.96
C LYS A 729 14.36 3.87 -2.65
N ILE A 730 14.18 4.71 -3.67
CA ILE A 730 15.27 5.14 -4.58
C ILE A 730 15.95 6.43 -4.11
N LEU A 731 15.19 7.50 -3.86
CA LEU A 731 15.76 8.78 -3.40
C LEU A 731 16.62 8.64 -2.12
N PRO A 732 16.22 7.84 -1.09
CA PRO A 732 17.05 7.67 0.11
C PRO A 732 18.42 7.05 -0.19
N VAL A 733 18.52 6.17 -1.18
CA VAL A 733 19.80 5.56 -1.58
C VAL A 733 20.69 6.58 -2.29
N ILE A 734 20.13 7.40 -3.18
CA ILE A 734 20.91 8.41 -3.93
C ILE A 734 21.36 9.56 -3.01
N ARG A 735 20.43 10.11 -2.21
CA ARG A 735 20.73 11.19 -1.25
C ARG A 735 21.62 10.73 -0.10
N GLY A 736 21.49 9.47 0.33
CA GLY A 736 22.29 8.89 1.40
C GLY A 736 23.76 8.64 1.04
N ASN A 737 24.11 8.58 -0.25
CA ASN A 737 25.43 8.16 -0.74
C ASN A 737 25.95 9.08 -1.86
N HIS A 738 25.83 10.40 -1.68
CA HIS A 738 26.24 11.40 -2.69
C HIS A 738 27.71 11.34 -3.13
N ASP A 739 28.58 10.73 -2.33
CA ASP A 739 29.98 10.42 -2.66
C ASP A 739 30.09 9.25 -3.66
N VAL A 740 29.12 8.33 -3.65
CA VAL A 740 28.98 7.23 -4.60
C VAL A 740 28.25 7.66 -5.88
N PHE A 741 27.26 8.56 -5.81
CA PHE A 741 26.51 9.07 -6.97
C PHE A 741 27.03 10.45 -7.43
N PRO A 742 27.98 10.57 -8.38
CA PRO A 742 28.60 11.85 -8.70
C PRO A 742 27.60 12.82 -9.32
N SER A 743 27.77 14.13 -9.12
CA SER A 743 26.88 15.18 -9.67
C SER A 743 25.41 15.14 -9.21
N SER A 744 24.94 14.10 -8.52
CA SER A 744 23.56 13.97 -7.99
C SER A 744 23.16 15.11 -7.04
N GLN A 745 24.12 15.77 -6.40
CA GLN A 745 23.91 16.96 -5.56
C GLN A 745 23.37 18.18 -6.34
N ALA A 746 23.55 18.23 -7.66
CA ALA A 746 23.07 19.33 -8.51
C ALA A 746 21.59 19.17 -8.92
N TYR A 747 21.00 18.00 -8.70
CA TYR A 747 19.63 17.66 -9.06
C TYR A 747 18.71 17.88 -7.85
N SER A 748 17.54 18.49 -8.05
CA SER A 748 16.45 18.52 -7.05
C SER A 748 15.83 17.13 -6.86
N ASP A 749 14.99 16.94 -5.84
CA ASP A 749 14.29 15.66 -5.67
C ASP A 749 13.34 15.38 -6.85
N ASP A 750 12.68 16.42 -7.37
CA ASP A 750 11.84 16.36 -8.57
C ASP A 750 12.63 15.93 -9.82
N ASP A 751 13.85 16.44 -9.99
CA ASP A 751 14.74 16.04 -11.11
C ASP A 751 15.20 14.58 -10.95
N LEU A 752 15.46 14.13 -9.72
CA LEU A 752 15.79 12.73 -9.43
C LEU A 752 14.59 11.79 -9.66
N VAL A 753 13.37 12.23 -9.33
CA VAL A 753 12.12 11.49 -9.60
C VAL A 753 11.84 11.41 -11.10
N GLN A 754 12.03 12.50 -11.85
CA GLN A 754 11.93 12.47 -13.32
C GLN A 754 12.99 11.55 -13.95
N LEU A 755 14.21 11.53 -13.40
CA LEU A 755 15.25 10.60 -13.83
C LEU A 755 14.90 9.14 -13.46
N ALA A 756 14.30 8.89 -12.29
CA ALA A 756 13.82 7.56 -11.89
C ALA A 756 12.66 7.08 -12.78
N HIS A 757 11.69 7.95 -13.11
CA HIS A 757 10.65 7.70 -14.12
C HIS A 757 11.26 7.30 -15.46
N ARG A 758 12.27 8.04 -15.92
CA ARG A 758 12.99 7.74 -17.17
C ARG A 758 13.63 6.36 -17.10
N MET A 759 14.38 6.05 -16.03
CA MET A 759 15.06 4.75 -15.91
C MET A 759 14.10 3.57 -15.71
N GLY A 760 13.04 3.73 -14.91
CA GLY A 760 12.00 2.71 -14.74
C GLY A 760 11.25 2.43 -16.04
N SER A 761 10.99 3.45 -16.85
CA SER A 761 10.42 3.29 -18.19
C SER A 761 11.41 2.67 -19.17
N THR A 762 12.71 3.00 -19.08
CA THR A 762 13.75 2.29 -19.84
C THR A 762 13.75 0.80 -19.50
N ILE A 763 13.72 0.44 -18.22
CA ILE A 763 13.70 -0.94 -17.77
C ILE A 763 12.43 -1.65 -18.28
N MET A 764 11.26 -1.03 -18.14
CA MET A 764 9.99 -1.60 -18.62
C MET A 764 9.94 -1.88 -20.12
N SER A 765 10.60 -1.06 -20.94
CA SER A 765 10.59 -1.21 -22.40
C SER A 765 11.79 -2.00 -22.97
N TYR A 766 12.88 -2.20 -22.21
CA TYR A 766 14.17 -2.68 -22.75
C TYR A 766 14.95 -3.69 -21.87
N ALA A 767 14.50 -4.00 -20.65
CA ALA A 767 15.15 -5.01 -19.82
C ALA A 767 14.80 -6.44 -20.25
N PHE A 768 15.67 -7.39 -19.91
CA PHE A 768 15.49 -8.81 -20.06
C PHE A 768 15.53 -9.48 -18.68
N ASP A 769 14.72 -10.52 -18.52
CA ASP A 769 14.69 -11.39 -17.35
C ASP A 769 15.61 -12.61 -17.55
N PHE A 770 16.36 -12.98 -16.51
CA PHE A 770 17.24 -14.15 -16.50
C PHE A 770 16.82 -15.10 -15.39
N GLN A 771 16.35 -16.29 -15.74
CA GLN A 771 16.22 -17.41 -14.80
C GLN A 771 17.60 -17.83 -14.28
N ASN A 772 17.64 -18.41 -13.08
CA ASN A 772 18.84 -19.02 -12.52
C ASN A 772 18.71 -20.54 -12.60
N GLU A 773 19.75 -21.21 -13.08
CA GLU A 773 19.75 -22.66 -13.29
C GLU A 773 19.82 -23.47 -11.97
N ASP A 774 20.13 -22.83 -10.84
CA ASP A 774 20.19 -23.45 -9.50
C ASP A 774 18.85 -24.05 -9.02
N ASP A 775 17.72 -23.65 -9.61
CA ASP A 775 16.38 -24.15 -9.24
C ASP A 775 15.94 -25.40 -10.04
N GLU A 776 16.72 -25.89 -11.02
CA GLU A 776 16.33 -27.04 -11.87
C GLU A 776 16.56 -28.43 -11.25
N GLU A 777 17.32 -28.57 -10.15
CA GLU A 777 17.66 -29.89 -9.58
C GLU A 777 16.50 -30.60 -8.82
N GLU A 778 15.38 -29.93 -8.49
CA GLU A 778 14.24 -30.59 -7.81
C GLU A 778 13.18 -31.21 -8.74
N GLU A 779 13.11 -30.88 -10.04
CA GLU A 779 12.10 -31.42 -10.97
C GLU A 779 12.52 -32.72 -11.69
N GLY A 780 13.26 -33.59 -11.01
CA GLY A 780 13.48 -34.99 -11.41
C GLY A 780 12.24 -35.88 -11.25
N GLY A 781 11.05 -35.42 -11.67
CA GLY A 781 9.74 -35.96 -11.25
C GLY A 781 8.78 -36.48 -12.33
N GLY A 782 8.84 -35.94 -13.55
CA GLY A 782 8.22 -36.50 -14.77
C GLY A 782 6.71 -36.33 -14.98
N GLY A 783 6.34 -35.72 -16.12
CA GLY A 783 5.21 -36.24 -16.91
C GLY A 783 4.10 -35.29 -17.39
N GLY A 784 4.44 -34.23 -18.12
CA GLY A 784 3.70 -33.85 -19.34
C GLY A 784 2.45 -32.96 -19.23
N GLY A 785 2.64 -31.70 -19.63
CA GLY A 785 1.74 -31.04 -20.58
C GLY A 785 0.61 -30.19 -20.03
N THR A 786 0.93 -28.94 -19.66
CA THR A 786 0.14 -27.73 -19.96
C THR A 786 1.03 -26.52 -19.61
N GLU A 787 1.34 -25.67 -20.59
CA GLU A 787 1.99 -24.37 -20.31
C GLU A 787 0.91 -23.39 -19.85
N GLU A 788 0.55 -23.53 -18.58
CA GLU A 788 -0.26 -22.57 -17.84
C GLU A 788 0.57 -21.29 -17.64
N TRP A 789 0.03 -20.13 -18.03
CA TRP A 789 0.65 -18.84 -17.72
C TRP A 789 0.49 -18.57 -16.23
N VAL A 790 1.44 -19.07 -15.43
CA VAL A 790 1.43 -18.96 -13.97
C VAL A 790 1.60 -17.49 -13.56
N GLU A 791 0.50 -16.84 -13.22
CA GLU A 791 0.53 -15.75 -12.25
C GLU A 791 0.98 -16.30 -10.88
N ASP A 792 1.76 -15.51 -10.14
CA ASP A 792 2.25 -15.78 -8.78
C ASP A 792 3.12 -17.03 -8.53
N ARG A 793 4.36 -16.99 -9.04
CA ARG A 793 5.53 -17.57 -8.33
C ARG A 793 6.73 -16.63 -8.31
N GLU A 794 7.16 -16.23 -7.11
CA GLU A 794 8.46 -15.57 -6.85
C GLU A 794 9.63 -16.56 -7.04
N ALA A 795 9.89 -16.97 -8.28
CA ALA A 795 11.14 -17.63 -8.67
C ALA A 795 12.23 -16.59 -8.99
N LYS A 796 13.51 -17.01 -8.94
CA LYS A 796 14.66 -16.13 -8.66
C LYS A 796 15.17 -15.26 -9.83
N SER A 797 14.29 -14.75 -10.70
CA SER A 797 14.68 -13.99 -11.90
C SER A 797 15.59 -12.79 -11.58
N THR A 798 16.76 -12.74 -12.23
CA THR A 798 17.62 -11.56 -12.24
C THR A 798 17.28 -10.72 -13.46
N MET A 799 16.93 -9.44 -13.28
CA MET A 799 16.63 -8.53 -14.39
C MET A 799 17.88 -7.73 -14.82
N GLY A 800 18.03 -7.43 -16.11
CA GLY A 800 19.12 -6.59 -16.61
C GLY A 800 18.92 -5.99 -18.00
N MET A 801 19.65 -4.90 -18.27
CA MET A 801 19.68 -4.25 -19.59
C MET A 801 20.71 -4.93 -20.48
N VAL A 802 20.32 -5.38 -21.68
CA VAL A 802 21.20 -6.11 -22.60
C VAL A 802 21.54 -5.26 -23.83
N PRO A 803 22.71 -4.57 -23.84
CA PRO A 803 23.07 -3.71 -24.95
C PRO A 803 23.08 -4.46 -26.28
N MET A 804 22.55 -3.82 -27.33
CA MET A 804 22.40 -4.35 -28.70
C MET A 804 21.21 -5.28 -28.90
N ALA A 805 20.92 -6.20 -27.96
CA ALA A 805 19.69 -7.00 -28.03
C ALA A 805 18.44 -6.12 -27.90
N ASP A 806 18.53 -5.09 -27.06
CA ASP A 806 17.50 -4.07 -26.83
C ASP A 806 17.34 -3.03 -27.97
N ILE A 807 18.17 -3.10 -29.02
CA ILE A 807 18.01 -2.28 -30.24
C ILE A 807 17.11 -2.98 -31.28
N LEU A 808 16.81 -4.27 -31.08
CA LEU A 808 15.83 -4.97 -31.91
C LEU A 808 14.43 -4.47 -31.55
N ASN A 809 13.77 -3.84 -32.52
CA ASN A 809 12.32 -3.64 -32.49
C ASN A 809 11.62 -5.01 -32.48
N ALA A 810 10.37 -5.04 -32.04
CA ALA A 810 9.56 -6.26 -32.03
C ALA A 810 8.19 -6.06 -32.69
N ASP A 811 7.61 -7.17 -33.13
CA ASP A 811 6.27 -7.27 -33.70
C ASP A 811 5.76 -8.71 -33.50
N ALA A 812 4.48 -8.98 -33.77
CA ALA A 812 3.90 -10.30 -33.58
C ALA A 812 4.46 -11.35 -34.56
N GLU A 813 5.06 -10.87 -35.65
CA GLU A 813 5.91 -11.68 -36.52
C GLU A 813 7.34 -11.18 -36.43
N TYR A 814 8.25 -12.10 -36.23
CA TYR A 814 9.65 -11.85 -35.94
C TYR A 814 10.53 -12.72 -36.86
N ASN A 815 11.84 -12.49 -36.81
CA ASN A 815 12.80 -13.24 -37.64
C ASN A 815 14.15 -13.46 -36.94
N ALA A 816 14.32 -12.99 -35.71
CA ALA A 816 15.43 -13.33 -34.83
C ALA A 816 14.94 -13.74 -33.43
N HIS A 817 15.75 -14.55 -32.75
CA HIS A 817 15.54 -14.96 -31.36
C HIS A 817 16.80 -14.74 -30.54
N VAL A 818 16.63 -14.55 -29.23
CA VAL A 818 17.72 -14.40 -28.26
C VAL A 818 17.95 -15.73 -27.56
N ASN A 819 19.12 -16.31 -27.74
CA ASN A 819 19.56 -17.51 -27.04
C ASN A 819 20.37 -17.13 -25.80
N TYR A 820 19.99 -17.67 -24.66
CA TYR A 820 20.69 -17.55 -23.39
C TYR A 820 21.75 -18.66 -23.31
N GLY A 821 23.01 -18.29 -23.11
CA GLY A 821 24.11 -19.22 -22.83
C GLY A 821 24.90 -18.79 -21.60
N ASP A 822 25.72 -19.69 -21.08
CA ASP A 822 26.44 -19.58 -19.82
C ASP A 822 27.28 -18.28 -19.77
N ASP A 823 28.13 -18.06 -20.77
CA ASP A 823 29.05 -16.91 -20.86
C ASP A 823 28.47 -15.68 -21.58
N ALA A 824 27.53 -15.89 -22.50
CA ALA A 824 27.04 -14.86 -23.42
C ALA A 824 25.65 -15.15 -23.97
N LEU A 825 24.93 -14.09 -24.32
CA LEU A 825 23.71 -14.17 -25.13
C LEU A 825 24.10 -14.14 -26.62
N THR A 826 23.40 -14.91 -27.44
CA THR A 826 23.57 -14.88 -28.91
C THR A 826 22.22 -14.63 -29.58
N VAL A 827 22.18 -13.67 -30.50
CA VAL A 827 20.99 -13.43 -31.31
C VAL A 827 21.18 -14.13 -32.65
N ALA A 828 20.25 -14.99 -33.03
CA ALA A 828 20.30 -15.73 -34.30
C ALA A 828 19.02 -15.57 -35.11
N SER A 829 19.14 -15.61 -36.43
CA SER A 829 17.99 -15.61 -37.34
C SER A 829 17.20 -16.92 -37.23
N LEU A 830 15.87 -16.83 -37.19
CA LEU A 830 14.95 -17.99 -37.19
C LEU A 830 14.69 -18.53 -38.60
N ARG A 831 14.84 -17.66 -39.60
CA ARG A 831 14.58 -17.93 -41.01
C ARG A 831 15.53 -17.13 -41.88
N ALA A 832 15.47 -17.35 -43.19
CA ALA A 832 16.22 -16.52 -44.12
C ALA A 832 15.66 -15.09 -44.15
N ILE A 833 16.48 -14.11 -43.77
CA ILE A 833 16.15 -12.67 -43.75
C ILE A 833 16.66 -12.05 -45.07
N LYS A 834 15.87 -11.20 -45.71
CA LYS A 834 16.24 -10.58 -46.98
C LYS A 834 17.03 -9.28 -46.82
N ALA A 835 17.87 -8.98 -47.81
CA ALA A 835 18.55 -7.68 -47.88
C ALA A 835 17.53 -6.52 -47.82
N GLY A 836 17.71 -5.60 -46.87
CA GLY A 836 16.80 -4.48 -46.58
C GLY A 836 15.65 -4.80 -45.62
N GLU A 837 15.51 -6.05 -45.15
CA GLU A 837 14.54 -6.43 -44.13
C GLU A 837 15.05 -6.06 -42.72
N GLU A 838 14.13 -5.62 -41.86
CA GLU A 838 14.42 -5.36 -40.45
C GLU A 838 14.52 -6.67 -39.67
N ILE A 839 15.46 -6.70 -38.74
CA ILE A 839 15.65 -7.80 -37.80
C ILE A 839 14.78 -7.52 -36.58
N LEU A 840 13.77 -8.36 -36.38
CA LEU A 840 12.73 -8.20 -35.37
C LEU A 840 12.85 -9.30 -34.31
N ASN A 841 12.77 -8.88 -33.05
CA ASN A 841 12.64 -9.76 -31.88
C ASN A 841 11.15 -10.04 -31.58
N TYR A 842 10.89 -10.94 -30.64
CA TYR A 842 9.56 -11.21 -30.08
C TYR A 842 9.52 -10.80 -28.61
N TYR A 843 8.54 -9.97 -28.24
CA TYR A 843 8.30 -9.61 -26.83
C TYR A 843 7.18 -10.45 -26.18
N GLY A 844 6.55 -11.36 -26.94
CA GLY A 844 5.43 -12.19 -26.46
C GLY A 844 4.06 -11.79 -27.04
N PRO A 845 3.01 -12.57 -26.74
CA PRO A 845 1.66 -12.41 -27.29
C PRO A 845 0.88 -11.27 -26.61
N HIS A 846 1.45 -10.07 -26.59
CA HIS A 846 0.85 -8.93 -25.89
C HIS A 846 -0.29 -8.26 -26.69
N PRO A 847 -1.43 -7.91 -26.08
CA PRO A 847 -2.44 -7.05 -26.71
C PRO A 847 -1.87 -5.64 -26.98
N ASN A 848 -2.49 -4.87 -27.89
CA ASN A 848 -2.04 -3.48 -28.14
C ASN A 848 -2.12 -2.59 -26.88
N SER A 849 -3.04 -2.88 -25.95
CA SER A 849 -3.14 -2.20 -24.65
C SER A 849 -1.88 -2.39 -23.80
N GLU A 850 -1.38 -3.62 -23.71
CA GLU A 850 -0.15 -3.96 -22.96
C GLU A 850 1.10 -3.45 -23.68
N LEU A 851 1.13 -3.59 -25.01
CA LEU A 851 2.22 -3.11 -25.85
C LEU A 851 2.40 -1.59 -25.74
N LEU A 852 1.27 -0.86 -25.72
CA LEU A 852 1.25 0.58 -25.47
C LEU A 852 1.69 0.91 -24.04
N ARG A 853 1.23 0.14 -23.04
CA ARG A 853 1.56 0.40 -21.63
C ARG A 853 3.05 0.20 -21.33
N ARG A 854 3.64 -0.91 -21.79
CA ARG A 854 5.05 -1.27 -21.51
C ARG A 854 6.06 -0.63 -22.47
N TYR A 855 5.75 -0.54 -23.76
CA TYR A 855 6.71 -0.18 -24.81
C TYR A 855 6.34 1.11 -25.57
N GLY A 856 5.15 1.67 -25.36
CA GLY A 856 4.76 2.97 -25.93
C GLY A 856 4.37 2.95 -27.40
N TYR A 857 4.09 1.77 -27.99
CA TYR A 857 3.66 1.64 -29.37
C TYR A 857 2.52 0.63 -29.55
N VAL A 858 1.92 0.63 -30.75
CA VAL A 858 0.88 -0.30 -31.19
C VAL A 858 1.21 -0.80 -32.59
N THR A 859 0.74 -1.97 -32.98
CA THR A 859 0.95 -2.54 -34.32
C THR A 859 -0.26 -3.36 -34.77
N PRO A 860 -0.69 -3.24 -36.05
CA PRO A 860 -1.82 -4.01 -36.56
C PRO A 860 -1.71 -5.53 -36.36
N LYS A 861 -0.49 -6.11 -36.30
CA LYS A 861 -0.33 -7.56 -36.11
C LYS A 861 -0.64 -8.02 -34.69
N HIS A 862 -0.27 -7.23 -33.67
CA HIS A 862 -0.63 -7.51 -32.28
C HIS A 862 -2.14 -7.40 -32.01
N SER A 863 -2.94 -6.84 -32.93
CA SER A 863 -4.41 -6.85 -32.80
C SER A 863 -4.99 -8.27 -32.73
N ARG A 864 -4.24 -9.30 -33.14
CA ARG A 864 -4.61 -10.71 -32.97
C ARG A 864 -4.70 -11.13 -31.50
N TYR A 865 -3.93 -10.47 -30.63
CA TYR A 865 -3.87 -10.69 -29.19
C TYR A 865 -4.70 -9.68 -28.38
N ASP A 866 -5.40 -8.73 -29.00
CA ASP A 866 -6.18 -7.73 -28.25
C ASP A 866 -7.21 -8.42 -27.33
N VAL A 867 -7.32 -7.91 -26.11
CA VAL A 867 -8.21 -8.40 -25.04
C VAL A 867 -9.20 -7.33 -24.59
N VAL A 868 -10.31 -7.74 -23.98
CA VAL A 868 -11.27 -6.85 -23.32
C VAL A 868 -11.65 -7.41 -21.95
N GLU A 869 -11.39 -6.63 -20.91
CA GLU A 869 -11.81 -6.93 -19.55
C GLU A 869 -13.29 -6.59 -19.33
N LEU A 870 -14.07 -7.60 -18.91
CA LEU A 870 -15.49 -7.50 -18.60
C LEU A 870 -15.70 -7.58 -17.08
N PRO A 871 -16.00 -6.46 -16.39
CA PRO A 871 -16.25 -6.46 -14.96
C PRO A 871 -17.49 -7.27 -14.60
N TRP A 872 -17.36 -8.18 -13.63
CA TRP A 872 -18.44 -9.06 -13.18
C TRP A 872 -19.69 -8.27 -12.75
N LYS A 873 -19.48 -7.12 -12.11
CA LYS A 873 -20.56 -6.20 -11.70
C LYS A 873 -21.50 -5.82 -12.86
N MET A 874 -20.96 -5.65 -14.07
CA MET A 874 -21.78 -5.34 -15.26
C MET A 874 -22.63 -6.53 -15.71
N VAL A 875 -22.13 -7.76 -15.54
CA VAL A 875 -22.87 -8.99 -15.81
C VAL A 875 -23.95 -9.23 -14.75
N GLN A 876 -23.68 -8.93 -13.48
CA GLN A 876 -24.67 -8.96 -12.40
C GLN A 876 -25.82 -7.97 -12.64
N ASP A 877 -25.52 -6.73 -13.04
CA ASP A 877 -26.54 -5.71 -13.29
C ASP A 877 -27.37 -6.07 -14.55
N ALA A 878 -26.73 -6.65 -15.57
CA ALA A 878 -27.40 -7.21 -16.73
C ALA A 878 -28.31 -8.42 -16.38
N LEU A 879 -27.91 -9.25 -15.42
CA LEU A 879 -28.67 -10.38 -14.89
C LEU A 879 -29.93 -9.91 -14.14
N ALA A 880 -29.77 -8.96 -13.21
CA ALA A 880 -30.89 -8.34 -12.49
C ALA A 880 -31.93 -7.76 -13.46
N ALA A 881 -31.47 -6.94 -14.42
CA ALA A 881 -32.33 -6.31 -15.43
C ALA A 881 -33.06 -7.32 -16.33
N SER A 882 -32.41 -8.45 -16.67
CA SER A 882 -33.00 -9.46 -17.56
C SER A 882 -34.02 -10.37 -16.85
N LEU A 883 -33.92 -10.50 -15.52
CA LEU A 883 -34.87 -11.25 -14.69
C LEU A 883 -35.98 -10.38 -14.06
N GLY A 884 -35.88 -9.04 -14.20
CA GLY A 884 -36.81 -8.11 -13.55
C GLY A 884 -36.64 -8.03 -12.03
N LEU A 885 -35.46 -8.39 -11.52
CA LEU A 885 -35.11 -8.35 -10.10
C LEU A 885 -34.47 -7.01 -9.75
N SER A 886 -34.73 -6.52 -8.54
CA SER A 886 -33.91 -5.45 -7.93
C SER A 886 -32.53 -5.99 -7.51
N GLY A 887 -31.56 -5.08 -7.36
CA GLY A 887 -30.21 -5.43 -6.89
C GLY A 887 -30.23 -6.16 -5.54
N GLU A 888 -31.04 -5.69 -4.59
CA GLU A 888 -31.26 -6.32 -3.28
C GLU A 888 -31.78 -7.77 -3.40
N GLN A 889 -32.74 -8.02 -4.30
CA GLN A 889 -33.29 -9.36 -4.51
C GLN A 889 -32.26 -10.32 -5.12
N LEU A 890 -31.46 -9.85 -6.09
CA LEU A 890 -30.37 -10.63 -6.66
C LEU A 890 -29.29 -10.92 -5.61
N GLU A 891 -28.88 -9.89 -4.86
CA GLU A 891 -27.89 -10.02 -3.80
C GLU A 891 -28.29 -11.05 -2.75
N SER A 892 -29.53 -10.97 -2.25
CA SER A 892 -30.09 -11.86 -1.23
C SER A 892 -30.14 -13.30 -1.72
N ALA A 893 -30.68 -13.54 -2.92
CA ALA A 893 -30.79 -14.89 -3.50
C ALA A 893 -29.42 -15.57 -3.72
N VAL A 894 -28.37 -14.77 -3.95
CA VAL A 894 -26.99 -15.24 -4.09
C VAL A 894 -26.34 -15.46 -2.71
N ARG A 895 -26.52 -14.53 -1.75
CA ARG A 895 -25.89 -14.55 -0.41
C ARG A 895 -26.31 -15.76 0.43
N GLU A 896 -27.49 -16.33 0.18
CA GLU A 896 -27.96 -17.54 0.87
C GLU A 896 -27.40 -18.86 0.29
N HIS A 897 -26.75 -18.82 -0.88
CA HIS A 897 -26.57 -20.02 -1.72
C HIS A 897 -25.22 -20.14 -2.45
N LEU A 898 -24.37 -19.12 -2.37
CA LEU A 898 -23.02 -19.07 -2.93
C LEU A 898 -22.10 -18.40 -1.93
N ASP A 899 -20.87 -18.89 -1.84
CA ASP A 899 -19.78 -18.14 -1.22
C ASP A 899 -19.48 -16.90 -2.07
N LEU A 900 -19.02 -15.83 -1.43
CA LEU A 900 -18.69 -14.56 -2.09
C LEU A 900 -17.19 -14.35 -2.21
N ASP A 901 -16.40 -15.10 -1.43
CA ASP A 901 -14.94 -15.00 -1.42
C ASP A 901 -14.32 -15.85 -2.57
N GLU A 902 -15.13 -16.70 -3.24
CA GLU A 902 -14.76 -17.51 -4.42
C GLU A 902 -15.25 -16.90 -5.76
N ILE A 903 -15.50 -15.59 -5.81
CA ILE A 903 -16.09 -14.91 -6.98
C ILE A 903 -15.05 -14.07 -7.71
N GLU A 904 -14.89 -14.30 -9.02
CA GLU A 904 -14.06 -13.45 -9.88
C GLU A 904 -14.75 -12.12 -10.19
N ASP A 905 -14.00 -11.02 -10.03
CA ASP A 905 -14.49 -9.65 -10.21
C ASP A 905 -14.37 -9.15 -11.67
N THR A 906 -13.52 -9.75 -12.51
CA THR A 906 -13.28 -9.34 -13.89
C THR A 906 -12.88 -10.53 -14.75
N PHE A 907 -13.46 -10.63 -15.95
CA PHE A 907 -13.20 -11.71 -16.90
C PHE A 907 -12.55 -11.17 -18.17
N VAL A 908 -11.54 -11.87 -18.69
CA VAL A 908 -10.85 -11.46 -19.93
C VAL A 908 -11.53 -12.10 -21.14
N LEU A 909 -11.97 -11.28 -22.09
CA LEU A 909 -12.40 -11.72 -23.41
C LEU A 909 -11.22 -11.57 -24.36
N GLU A 910 -10.90 -12.62 -25.12
CA GLU A 910 -9.77 -12.66 -26.05
C GLU A 910 -10.10 -13.44 -27.32
N ARG A 911 -9.16 -13.49 -28.28
CA ARG A 911 -9.29 -14.30 -29.49
C ARG A 911 -8.44 -15.54 -29.37
N GLU A 912 -8.99 -16.67 -29.79
CA GLU A 912 -8.18 -17.85 -30.10
C GLU A 912 -7.24 -17.49 -31.25
N SER A 913 -5.94 -17.65 -31.01
CA SER A 913 -4.87 -17.20 -31.89
C SER A 913 -3.75 -18.23 -31.87
N ASP A 914 -3.45 -18.83 -33.02
CA ASP A 914 -2.33 -19.78 -33.14
C ASP A 914 -1.01 -19.14 -32.67
N GLU A 915 -0.18 -19.91 -31.99
CA GLU A 915 1.21 -19.55 -31.72
C GLU A 915 1.95 -19.19 -33.02
N PRO A 916 2.94 -18.28 -32.97
CA PRO A 916 3.85 -18.06 -34.09
C PRO A 916 4.51 -19.38 -34.50
N SER A 917 4.59 -19.67 -35.80
CA SER A 917 5.30 -20.86 -36.29
C SER A 917 6.80 -20.75 -35.98
N PRO A 918 7.57 -21.86 -36.02
CA PRO A 918 9.00 -21.85 -35.69
C PRO A 918 9.89 -20.88 -36.51
N ASP A 919 9.37 -20.36 -37.63
CA ASP A 919 10.03 -19.34 -38.46
C ASP A 919 9.66 -17.88 -38.06
N GLY A 920 8.86 -17.71 -37.01
CA GLY A 920 8.38 -16.41 -36.51
C GLY A 920 7.22 -15.80 -37.29
N THR A 921 6.45 -16.58 -38.07
CA THR A 921 5.28 -16.07 -38.81
C THR A 921 3.93 -16.42 -38.18
N CYS A 922 2.91 -15.61 -38.46
CA CYS A 922 1.54 -15.84 -37.98
C CYS A 922 0.69 -16.42 -39.13
N THR A 923 0.44 -17.73 -39.10
CA THR A 923 -0.17 -18.42 -40.26
C THR A 923 -1.71 -18.43 -40.27
N GLY A 924 -2.36 -18.31 -39.11
CA GLY A 924 -3.82 -18.35 -38.96
C GLY A 924 -4.47 -17.05 -38.47
N SER A 925 -5.75 -16.87 -38.84
CA SER A 925 -6.55 -15.69 -38.46
C SER A 925 -7.12 -15.86 -37.05
N ALA A 926 -6.70 -15.01 -36.11
CA ALA A 926 -7.27 -14.99 -34.77
C ALA A 926 -8.76 -14.60 -34.80
N ARG A 927 -9.58 -15.26 -33.97
CA ARG A 927 -11.04 -15.02 -33.90
C ARG A 927 -11.56 -15.28 -32.49
N PHE A 928 -12.61 -14.56 -32.11
CA PHE A 928 -13.39 -14.94 -30.94
C PHE A 928 -14.11 -16.28 -31.16
N SER A 929 -13.78 -17.32 -30.38
CA SER A 929 -14.32 -18.67 -30.54
C SER A 929 -15.08 -19.20 -29.31
N GLU A 930 -14.87 -18.65 -28.12
CA GLU A 930 -15.68 -18.94 -26.94
C GLU A 930 -15.70 -17.84 -25.86
N ILE A 931 -16.69 -17.90 -24.97
CA ILE A 931 -16.76 -17.11 -23.73
C ILE A 931 -15.94 -17.84 -22.65
N PRO A 932 -15.14 -17.17 -21.80
CA PRO A 932 -14.38 -17.80 -20.70
C PRO A 932 -15.21 -18.77 -19.86
N GLU A 933 -14.64 -19.93 -19.50
CA GLU A 933 -15.39 -20.96 -18.78
C GLU A 933 -15.85 -20.50 -17.40
N ASP A 934 -15.01 -19.77 -16.68
CA ASP A 934 -15.29 -19.26 -15.33
C ASP A 934 -16.43 -18.25 -15.35
N LEU A 935 -16.49 -17.37 -16.36
CA LEU A 935 -17.63 -16.48 -16.59
C LEU A 935 -18.93 -17.27 -16.84
N ARG A 936 -18.86 -18.35 -17.64
CA ARG A 936 -20.03 -19.22 -17.90
C ARG A 936 -20.49 -19.89 -16.61
N ASP A 937 -19.57 -20.44 -15.81
CA ASP A 937 -19.89 -21.24 -14.63
C ASP A 937 -20.24 -20.40 -13.40
N GLN A 938 -19.66 -19.21 -13.23
CA GLN A 938 -20.08 -18.23 -12.24
C GLN A 938 -21.51 -17.74 -12.53
N LEU A 939 -21.83 -17.38 -13.77
CA LEU A 939 -23.19 -16.98 -14.18
C LEU A 939 -24.21 -18.13 -14.03
N LYS A 940 -23.82 -19.36 -14.35
CA LYS A 940 -24.60 -20.60 -14.16
C LYS A 940 -24.86 -20.86 -12.68
N SER A 941 -23.90 -20.60 -11.82
CA SER A 941 -24.02 -20.73 -10.36
C SER A 941 -24.94 -19.66 -9.77
N PHE A 942 -24.83 -18.41 -10.21
CA PHE A 942 -25.78 -17.34 -9.85
C PHE A 942 -27.22 -17.70 -10.27
N LEU A 943 -27.43 -18.19 -11.49
CA LEU A 943 -28.75 -18.64 -11.96
C LEU A 943 -29.30 -19.85 -11.18
N LYS A 944 -28.44 -20.76 -10.71
CA LYS A 944 -28.85 -21.85 -9.78
C LYS A 944 -29.30 -21.28 -8.43
N ALA A 945 -28.59 -20.29 -7.89
CA ALA A 945 -28.93 -19.64 -6.62
C ALA A 945 -30.29 -18.92 -6.71
N ILE A 946 -30.48 -18.08 -7.73
CA ILE A 946 -31.77 -17.38 -7.96
C ILE A 946 -32.93 -18.36 -8.10
N ARG A 947 -32.75 -19.48 -8.81
CA ARG A 947 -33.77 -20.53 -8.95
C ARG A 947 -34.12 -21.23 -7.64
N LYS A 948 -33.17 -21.37 -6.70
CA LYS A 948 -33.44 -21.94 -5.38
C LYS A 948 -34.31 -20.97 -4.55
N ALA A 949 -34.00 -19.67 -4.60
CA ALA A 949 -34.74 -18.63 -3.89
C ALA A 949 -36.15 -18.41 -4.45
N ASP A 950 -36.31 -18.32 -5.77
CA ASP A 950 -37.62 -18.27 -6.46
C ASP A 950 -37.69 -19.28 -7.62
N PRO A 951 -38.30 -20.46 -7.42
CA PRO A 951 -38.50 -21.47 -8.45
C PRO A 951 -39.33 -21.03 -9.67
N SER A 952 -40.04 -19.89 -9.60
CA SER A 952 -40.85 -19.38 -10.72
C SER A 952 -40.03 -18.60 -11.75
N THR A 953 -38.85 -18.10 -11.38
CA THR A 953 -37.98 -17.28 -12.25
C THR A 953 -37.31 -18.08 -13.37
N VAL A 954 -36.79 -19.28 -13.07
CA VAL A 954 -36.03 -20.11 -14.03
C VAL A 954 -36.55 -21.55 -14.01
N VAL A 955 -37.62 -21.81 -14.77
CA VAL A 955 -38.34 -23.10 -14.79
C VAL A 955 -37.49 -24.30 -15.23
N ASP A 956 -36.55 -24.11 -16.17
CA ASP A 956 -35.94 -25.19 -16.97
C ASP A 956 -34.39 -25.06 -17.11
N LYS A 957 -33.74 -25.96 -17.87
CA LYS A 957 -32.38 -25.79 -18.39
C LYS A 957 -32.34 -24.93 -19.66
N ARG A 958 -33.16 -25.16 -20.70
CA ARG A 958 -33.08 -24.43 -21.98
C ARG A 958 -33.29 -22.92 -21.79
N LYS A 959 -34.26 -22.55 -20.96
CA LYS A 959 -34.48 -21.15 -20.56
C LYS A 959 -33.30 -20.53 -19.80
N ARG A 960 -32.51 -21.32 -19.07
CA ARG A 960 -31.32 -20.82 -18.37
C ARG A 960 -30.26 -20.41 -19.38
N ASP A 961 -30.00 -21.28 -20.35
CA ASP A 961 -28.98 -21.07 -21.37
C ASP A 961 -29.38 -19.87 -22.27
N GLU A 962 -30.68 -19.71 -22.60
CA GLU A 962 -31.25 -18.51 -23.23
C GLU A 962 -31.03 -17.22 -22.40
N ILE A 963 -31.28 -17.27 -21.07
CA ILE A 963 -31.05 -16.14 -20.16
C ILE A 963 -29.56 -15.80 -20.09
N GLN A 964 -28.66 -16.79 -20.05
CA GLN A 964 -27.21 -16.56 -20.03
C GLN A 964 -26.76 -15.78 -21.27
N HIS A 965 -27.15 -16.20 -22.48
CA HIS A 965 -26.81 -15.49 -23.70
C HIS A 965 -27.38 -14.05 -23.71
N ALA A 966 -28.64 -13.86 -23.30
CA ALA A 966 -29.27 -12.54 -23.24
C ALA A 966 -28.58 -11.59 -22.23
N VAL A 967 -28.15 -12.12 -21.08
CA VAL A 967 -27.41 -11.38 -20.05
C VAL A 967 -26.02 -10.98 -20.55
N LEU A 968 -25.28 -11.92 -21.14
CA LEU A 968 -23.96 -11.64 -21.71
C LEU A 968 -24.04 -10.60 -22.84
N ILE A 969 -24.98 -10.74 -23.79
CA ILE A 969 -25.19 -9.74 -24.85
C ILE A 969 -25.49 -8.36 -24.25
N ARG A 970 -26.34 -8.28 -23.22
CA ARG A 970 -26.64 -7.02 -22.52
C ARG A 970 -25.42 -6.42 -21.82
N ALA A 971 -24.57 -7.25 -21.20
CA ALA A 971 -23.33 -6.80 -20.57
C ALA A 971 -22.33 -6.26 -21.61
N LEU A 972 -22.13 -6.98 -22.72
CA LEU A 972 -21.30 -6.53 -23.84
C LEU A 972 -21.82 -5.24 -24.49
N ASP A 973 -23.14 -5.12 -24.71
CA ASP A 973 -23.76 -3.89 -25.22
C ASP A 973 -23.59 -2.71 -24.25
N THR A 974 -23.60 -2.98 -22.94
CA THR A 974 -23.33 -1.96 -21.89
C THR A 974 -21.87 -1.53 -21.92
N LEU A 975 -20.92 -2.47 -21.97
CA LEU A 975 -19.48 -2.18 -22.05
C LEU A 975 -19.14 -1.41 -23.33
N ALA A 976 -19.70 -1.83 -24.47
CA ALA A 976 -19.56 -1.13 -25.75
C ALA A 976 -20.12 0.31 -25.69
N SER A 977 -21.16 0.56 -24.89
CA SER A 977 -21.75 1.90 -24.73
C SER A 977 -20.90 2.89 -23.93
N ASN A 978 -19.90 2.41 -23.18
CA ASN A 978 -18.94 3.27 -22.47
C ASN A 978 -17.95 3.96 -23.43
N TYR A 979 -17.76 3.43 -24.64
CA TYR A 979 -16.89 4.03 -25.65
C TYR A 979 -17.60 5.23 -26.33
N PRO A 980 -17.02 6.44 -26.32
CA PRO A 980 -17.68 7.64 -26.85
C PRO A 980 -17.72 7.70 -28.39
N THR A 981 -17.02 6.80 -29.09
CA THR A 981 -16.95 6.74 -30.55
C THR A 981 -17.30 5.35 -31.07
N THR A 982 -17.87 5.26 -32.27
CA THR A 982 -18.13 3.97 -32.93
C THR A 982 -16.84 3.38 -33.56
N ILE A 983 -16.93 2.16 -34.09
CA ILE A 983 -15.86 1.56 -34.92
C ILE A 983 -15.61 2.41 -36.17
N LEU A 984 -16.67 2.84 -36.86
CA LEU A 984 -16.58 3.64 -38.09
C LEU A 984 -15.98 5.03 -37.85
N ASP A 985 -16.21 5.62 -36.67
CA ASP A 985 -15.62 6.92 -36.33
C ASP A 985 -14.12 6.81 -36.09
N ASP A 986 -13.68 5.74 -35.41
CA ASP A 986 -12.24 5.50 -35.18
C ASP A 986 -11.51 5.10 -36.46
N GLU A 987 -12.14 4.34 -37.36
CA GLU A 987 -11.60 4.05 -38.70
C GLU A 987 -11.44 5.33 -39.55
N ARG A 988 -12.36 6.30 -39.43
CA ARG A 988 -12.21 7.64 -40.04
C ARG A 988 -11.09 8.45 -39.40
N VAL A 989 -10.90 8.32 -38.09
CA VAL A 989 -9.83 9.00 -37.35
C VAL A 989 -8.45 8.45 -37.72
N LEU A 990 -8.30 7.12 -37.86
CA LEU A 990 -7.05 6.47 -38.30
C LEU A 990 -6.74 6.65 -39.79
N SER A 991 -7.76 6.82 -40.64
CA SER A 991 -7.56 7.15 -42.07
C SER A 991 -7.35 8.65 -42.34
N GLY A 992 -7.47 9.49 -41.32
CA GLY A 992 -7.12 10.91 -41.39
C GLY A 992 -5.61 11.13 -41.31
N GLY A 993 -5.05 11.92 -42.23
CA GLY A 993 -3.60 12.17 -42.32
C GLY A 993 -3.01 13.18 -41.33
N ASP A 994 -3.77 13.66 -40.34
CA ASP A 994 -3.36 14.67 -39.35
C ASP A 994 -3.81 14.26 -37.94
N ILE A 995 -3.21 13.19 -37.44
CA ILE A 995 -3.43 12.63 -36.10
C ILE A 995 -2.09 12.48 -35.37
N GLY A 996 -2.02 12.94 -34.12
CA GLY A 996 -0.83 12.74 -33.28
C GLY A 996 -0.66 11.28 -32.86
N GLU A 997 0.59 10.81 -32.75
CA GLU A 997 0.90 9.38 -32.54
C GLU A 997 0.28 8.81 -31.26
N ARG A 998 0.27 9.54 -30.13
CA ARG A 998 -0.43 9.12 -28.88
C ARG A 998 -1.92 8.89 -29.10
N ARG A 999 -2.58 9.81 -29.81
CA ARG A 999 -4.01 9.71 -30.16
C ARG A 999 -4.26 8.53 -31.09
N LYS A 1000 -3.40 8.32 -32.09
CA LYS A 1000 -3.43 7.17 -33.00
C LYS A 1000 -3.25 5.85 -32.25
N ALA A 1001 -2.36 5.80 -31.25
CA ALA A 1001 -2.20 4.63 -30.39
C ALA A 1001 -3.46 4.35 -29.55
N ALA A 1002 -4.00 5.37 -28.87
CA ALA A 1002 -5.24 5.26 -28.11
C ALA A 1002 -6.44 4.79 -28.95
N VAL A 1003 -6.59 5.36 -30.15
CA VAL A 1003 -7.63 4.99 -31.12
C VAL A 1003 -7.44 3.55 -31.61
N THR A 1004 -6.19 3.08 -31.77
CA THR A 1004 -5.90 1.70 -32.19
C THR A 1004 -6.32 0.69 -31.11
N VAL A 1005 -5.94 0.92 -29.85
CA VAL A 1005 -6.32 0.06 -28.71
C VAL A 1005 -7.85 -0.07 -28.63
N ARG A 1006 -8.57 1.05 -28.52
CA ARG A 1006 -10.03 1.03 -28.36
C ARG A 1006 -10.79 0.53 -29.59
N LEU A 1007 -10.19 0.61 -30.78
CA LEU A 1007 -10.74 0.01 -32.00
C LEU A 1007 -10.60 -1.52 -31.97
N GLY A 1008 -9.47 -2.03 -31.49
CA GLY A 1008 -9.24 -3.45 -31.22
C GLY A 1008 -10.26 -4.01 -30.22
N GLU A 1009 -10.39 -3.34 -29.08
CA GLU A 1009 -11.36 -3.65 -28.00
C GLU A 1009 -12.81 -3.66 -28.54
N LYS A 1010 -13.23 -2.61 -29.26
CA LYS A 1010 -14.58 -2.55 -29.84
C LYS A 1010 -14.85 -3.62 -30.89
N ARG A 1011 -13.86 -3.99 -31.70
CA ARG A 1011 -13.99 -5.10 -32.67
C ARG A 1011 -14.17 -6.43 -31.95
N LEU A 1012 -13.41 -6.67 -30.88
CA LEU A 1012 -13.53 -7.88 -30.07
C LEU A 1012 -14.91 -7.98 -29.39
N LEU A 1013 -15.40 -6.88 -28.82
CA LEU A 1013 -16.78 -6.79 -28.28
C LEU A 1013 -17.82 -7.12 -29.36
N GLN A 1014 -17.64 -6.63 -30.59
CA GLN A 1014 -18.53 -6.93 -31.70
C GLN A 1014 -18.47 -8.42 -32.11
N GLU A 1015 -17.27 -9.02 -32.15
CA GLU A 1015 -17.08 -10.45 -32.43
C GLU A 1015 -17.75 -11.33 -31.37
N ALA A 1016 -17.50 -11.09 -30.09
CA ALA A 1016 -18.12 -11.81 -28.97
C ALA A 1016 -19.66 -11.70 -28.97
N ARG A 1017 -20.19 -10.51 -29.32
CA ARG A 1017 -21.62 -10.28 -29.48
C ARG A 1017 -22.22 -11.04 -30.66
N ILE A 1018 -21.52 -11.10 -31.80
CA ILE A 1018 -21.94 -11.87 -32.98
C ILE A 1018 -21.94 -13.37 -32.66
N TYR A 1019 -20.91 -13.86 -31.98
CA TYR A 1019 -20.78 -15.25 -31.53
C TYR A 1019 -21.98 -15.68 -30.67
N LEU A 1020 -22.28 -14.94 -29.60
CA LEU A 1020 -23.45 -15.19 -28.74
C LEU A 1020 -24.78 -15.12 -29.49
N SER A 1021 -24.90 -14.19 -30.44
CA SER A 1021 -26.10 -14.05 -31.28
C SER A 1021 -26.28 -15.24 -32.24
N GLY A 1022 -25.17 -15.79 -32.76
CA GLY A 1022 -25.15 -16.97 -33.61
C GLY A 1022 -25.68 -18.21 -32.87
N ILE A 1023 -25.14 -18.48 -31.67
CA ILE A 1023 -25.58 -19.58 -30.80
C ILE A 1023 -27.08 -19.45 -30.48
N ALA A 1024 -27.54 -18.25 -30.13
CA ALA A 1024 -28.97 -18.00 -29.88
C ALA A 1024 -29.83 -18.31 -31.12
N SER A 1025 -29.36 -17.99 -32.33
CA SER A 1025 -30.09 -18.27 -33.57
C SER A 1025 -30.16 -19.75 -33.92
N ASP A 1026 -29.08 -20.52 -33.78
CA ASP A 1026 -29.09 -21.98 -33.98
C ASP A 1026 -30.00 -22.70 -32.97
N THR A 1027 -30.04 -22.22 -31.72
CA THR A 1027 -30.93 -22.75 -30.67
C THR A 1027 -32.42 -22.52 -30.98
N THR A 1028 -32.75 -21.58 -31.88
CA THR A 1028 -34.12 -21.35 -32.38
C THR A 1028 -34.43 -22.02 -33.72
N SER A 1029 -33.42 -22.39 -34.52
CA SER A 1029 -33.64 -22.98 -35.85
C SER A 1029 -34.11 -24.44 -35.79
N ASP A 1030 -33.71 -25.16 -34.75
CA ASP A 1030 -34.05 -26.58 -34.49
C ASP A 1030 -35.55 -26.80 -34.18
N GLU A 1031 -36.35 -25.73 -34.00
CA GLU A 1031 -37.80 -25.84 -33.79
C GLU A 1031 -38.62 -26.08 -35.08
N THR A 1032 -37.98 -26.10 -36.26
CA THR A 1032 -38.69 -26.21 -37.55
C THR A 1032 -38.50 -27.53 -38.30
N LEU A 1033 -37.66 -28.47 -37.81
CA LEU A 1033 -37.40 -29.74 -38.46
C LEU A 1033 -37.73 -30.96 -37.57
N ALA A 1034 -38.90 -31.55 -37.82
CA ALA A 1034 -39.30 -32.82 -37.22
C ALA A 1034 -38.27 -33.95 -37.50
N PRO A 1035 -38.07 -34.91 -36.58
CA PRO A 1035 -36.91 -35.79 -36.57
C PRO A 1035 -36.95 -36.82 -37.70
N ASN A 1036 -36.28 -36.52 -38.81
CA ASN A 1036 -36.12 -37.45 -39.91
C ASN A 1036 -34.85 -38.30 -39.73
N LYS A 1037 -35.04 -39.62 -39.78
CA LYS A 1037 -34.07 -40.67 -39.43
C LYS A 1037 -32.67 -40.44 -40.04
N ARG A 1038 -31.63 -40.55 -39.20
CA ARG A 1038 -30.23 -40.75 -39.63
C ARG A 1038 -30.13 -41.90 -40.63
N PRO A 1039 -29.61 -41.71 -41.85
CA PRO A 1039 -29.05 -42.80 -42.64
C PRO A 1039 -27.64 -43.14 -42.14
N ARG A 1040 -27.34 -44.43 -41.98
CA ARG A 1040 -25.97 -44.92 -41.76
C ARG A 1040 -25.15 -44.80 -43.04
N ARG A 1041 -23.87 -44.45 -42.89
CA ARG A 1041 -22.72 -44.82 -43.75
C ARG A 1041 -21.46 -44.65 -42.89
N LEU A 1042 -20.47 -45.56 -42.81
CA LEU A 1042 -19.79 -46.37 -43.86
C LEU A 1042 -19.15 -45.43 -44.89
N ASP A 1043 -17.84 -45.26 -44.96
CA ASP A 1043 -16.71 -46.05 -44.40
C ASP A 1043 -15.66 -45.17 -43.72
#